data_AF-A0A183KC49-F1
#
_entry.id   AF-A0A183KC49-F1
#
_cell.length_a   1.000
_cell.length_b   1.000
_cell.length_c   1.000
_cell.angle_alpha   90.00
_cell.angle_beta   90.00
_cell.angle_gamma   90.00
#
_symmetry.space_group_name_H-M   'P 1'
#
loop_
_entity.id
_entity.type
_entity.pdbx_description
1 polymer ?
#
loop_
_entity_poly.entity_id
_entity_poly.type
_entity_poly.pdbx_seq_one_letter_code
_entity_poly.pdbx_strand_id
1 'polypeptide(L)'
;MEVVGLNFSSATTPELMLKTFDQYCEYRKTPNGLVLAPVQLNKWLVFFCDEINLPNEDKYGTQRVISFLRQMVEHGGFYQTTDMQWVKFERIQFVGACNPPTDPGRKPLSHRFLRHVPVVYVDYPGETSLKQIYGTFNRAMLRLLPSLRPQADSLTNAMVEFFLMSQKRFTQDMQPHYVYSPRELSRWVRGIHEALKPLDSLPLEGLVRIWAHEALRLFQDRLIEESERQWTDMNIDEVAIKYFPTIDRAVALQRPILFSNWLSKDYSSVEQGPLRDYIKARLKVFYEEELDVPLVLFNQVLDHVLRIDRVFRQPQGHLLLIGVSGAGKTTLSRFVSWINGLSVFQVKVHNKYTAENFDDDLRNVLRRAGCKGEKITFIMDESNVLDSSFLERINTLLANGEVPGLFEGDEFSALMTQCKEGAIREGLMIDSHEELYKWFTSQICTNLHVVFTMNPSADGLKDRASTSPALFNRCVLNWFGDWSLEAYYQVGKEFTIKMDMERPDYKVPDIIPSVVEGLLPECPSFREMVSNAFVFVHQTLHEANLRLQKRGARTMWITPRHFLDFIAHFVNLMHEKRSDLEEQQLHLHIGLQKIKETVEQVEVMQKSLTQKSLELEQMNNAANDKLKQMVQDQQEAEKKKTMSQRLQEELTNQELYINEKRTLVMNELSQVEPAVAEAKQAVNAIKRAQLVEVRALGNPPQPVKLAIESICTMLGETDLDWKELRSYLIRDNFISSIVNFNAEDITHIYLSICIYFFSDSIRDTMKKKYISNPDYNFEKVNRASSACGPMVKWAIAQINYADILKKVEPLRNELKTLEAAATTNKEEAKNNEVTIAALEKSIAKYKEEYAVLISQAQAIKSDLATVEAKVYIYIYIT
;
A
#
# COMPACT_ATOMS: atom_id res chain seq x y z
N MET A 1 -14.00 79.67 -27.65
CA MET A 1 -12.65 79.24 -27.23
C MET A 1 -12.68 77.74 -27.11
N GLU A 2 -11.66 77.07 -27.64
CA GLU A 2 -11.44 75.64 -27.49
C GLU A 2 -10.19 75.44 -26.63
N VAL A 3 -10.22 74.46 -25.72
CA VAL A 3 -9.13 74.20 -24.79
C VAL A 3 -8.55 72.83 -25.10
N VAL A 4 -7.23 72.76 -25.25
CA VAL A 4 -6.47 71.53 -25.49
C VAL A 4 -5.57 71.30 -24.28
N GLY A 5 -5.74 70.15 -23.61
CA GLY A 5 -4.95 69.79 -22.44
C GLY A 5 -3.63 69.11 -22.80
N LEU A 6 -2.52 69.69 -22.36
CA LEU A 6 -1.17 69.17 -22.47
C LEU A 6 -0.64 68.82 -21.08
N ASN A 7 -0.37 67.55 -20.81
CA ASN A 7 0.25 67.16 -19.54
C ASN A 7 1.75 67.08 -19.70
N PHE A 8 2.49 67.89 -18.94
CA PHE A 8 3.94 67.90 -18.99
C PHE A 8 4.49 66.80 -18.08
N SER A 9 5.60 66.21 -18.52
CA SER A 9 6.38 65.21 -17.82
C SER A 9 7.82 65.69 -17.66
N SER A 10 8.63 64.96 -16.90
CA SER A 10 10.06 65.25 -16.78
C SER A 10 10.81 65.16 -18.13
N ALA A 11 10.28 64.39 -19.08
CA ALA A 11 10.87 64.17 -20.40
C ALA A 11 10.27 65.07 -21.49
N THR A 12 9.24 65.86 -21.18
CA THR A 12 8.54 66.66 -22.20
C THR A 12 9.46 67.67 -22.88
N THR A 13 9.52 67.58 -24.19
CA THR A 13 10.37 68.43 -25.04
C THR A 13 9.54 69.35 -25.95
N PRO A 14 10.14 70.39 -26.56
CA PRO A 14 9.45 71.25 -27.53
C PRO A 14 8.81 70.48 -28.70
N GLU A 15 9.43 69.37 -29.11
CA GLU A 15 8.97 68.56 -30.24
C GLU A 15 7.58 67.94 -29.96
N LEU A 16 7.27 67.58 -28.71
CA LEU A 16 5.94 67.10 -28.33
C LEU A 16 4.85 68.17 -28.49
N MET A 17 5.18 69.43 -28.18
CA MET A 17 4.26 70.56 -28.38
C MET A 17 3.98 70.79 -29.85
N LEU A 18 5.02 70.71 -30.70
CA LEU A 18 4.86 70.85 -32.16
C LEU A 18 3.92 69.79 -32.73
N LYS A 19 4.07 68.53 -32.33
CA LYS A 19 3.14 67.46 -32.73
C LYS A 19 1.69 67.76 -32.35
N THR A 20 1.48 68.36 -31.19
CA THR A 20 0.14 68.77 -30.74
C THR A 20 -0.38 69.94 -31.59
N PHE A 21 0.48 70.88 -31.98
CA PHE A 21 0.09 71.94 -32.90
C PHE A 21 -0.32 71.39 -34.26
N ASP A 22 0.40 70.43 -34.82
CA ASP A 22 0.08 69.83 -36.12
C ASP A 22 -1.26 69.09 -36.10
N GLN A 23 -1.73 68.65 -34.93
CA GLN A 23 -3.02 67.97 -34.75
C GLN A 23 -4.21 68.94 -34.67
N TYR A 24 -4.07 70.08 -33.98
CA TYR A 24 -5.18 71.00 -33.69
C TYR A 24 -5.14 72.31 -34.50
N CYS A 25 -4.02 72.58 -35.15
CA CYS A 25 -3.80 73.77 -35.97
C CYS A 25 -3.41 73.39 -37.39
N GLU A 26 -3.55 74.35 -38.31
CA GLU A 26 -3.07 74.22 -39.68
C GLU A 26 -2.18 75.40 -40.07
N TYR A 27 -1.20 75.11 -40.92
CA TYR A 27 -0.31 76.12 -41.49
C TYR A 27 -0.98 76.76 -42.70
N ARG A 28 -1.32 78.05 -42.57
CA ARG A 28 -1.90 78.86 -43.64
C ARG A 28 -0.85 79.82 -44.18
N LYS A 29 -0.65 79.80 -45.51
CA LYS A 29 0.14 80.82 -46.20
C LYS A 29 -0.72 82.08 -46.38
N THR A 30 -0.39 83.12 -45.64
CA THR A 30 -0.98 84.45 -45.82
C THR A 30 -0.05 85.34 -46.66
N PRO A 31 -0.54 86.44 -47.25
CA PRO A 31 0.32 87.41 -47.92
C PRO A 31 1.44 87.97 -47.03
N ASN A 32 1.25 87.93 -45.70
CA ASN A 32 2.20 88.43 -44.71
C ASN A 32 3.14 87.36 -44.13
N GLY A 33 3.11 86.13 -44.67
CA GLY A 33 3.94 85.00 -44.25
C GLY A 33 3.14 83.77 -43.81
N LEU A 34 3.86 82.79 -43.28
CA LEU A 34 3.28 81.54 -42.80
C LEU A 34 2.68 81.75 -41.40
N VAL A 35 1.41 81.40 -41.25
CA VAL A 35 0.66 81.56 -40.01
C VAL A 35 0.17 80.20 -39.55
N LEU A 36 0.30 79.91 -38.25
CA LEU A 36 -0.36 78.78 -37.62
C LEU A 36 -1.67 79.27 -37.01
N ALA A 37 -2.78 78.72 -37.52
CA ALA A 37 -4.13 79.06 -37.06
C ALA A 37 -4.88 77.78 -36.66
N PRO A 38 -5.83 77.84 -35.72
CA PRO A 38 -6.69 76.71 -35.40
C PRO A 38 -7.45 76.20 -36.64
N VAL A 39 -7.64 74.89 -36.74
CA VAL A 39 -8.40 74.26 -37.84
C VAL A 39 -9.83 74.84 -37.91
N GLN A 40 -10.45 75.06 -36.74
CA GLN A 40 -11.76 75.69 -36.65
C GLN A 40 -11.68 77.19 -36.98
N LEU A 41 -12.39 77.57 -38.04
CA LEU A 41 -12.49 78.96 -38.45
C LEU A 41 -13.01 79.85 -37.32
N ASN A 42 -12.32 80.97 -37.13
CA ASN A 42 -12.66 82.05 -36.21
C ASN A 42 -12.66 81.76 -34.69
N LYS A 43 -12.18 80.61 -34.23
CA LYS A 43 -12.07 80.33 -32.79
C LYS A 43 -10.67 80.60 -32.24
N TRP A 44 -10.61 80.89 -30.94
CA TRP A 44 -9.38 80.94 -30.16
C TRP A 44 -9.10 79.56 -29.59
N LEU A 45 -7.86 79.10 -29.74
CA LEU A 45 -7.36 77.86 -29.18
C LEU A 45 -6.49 78.16 -27.96
N VAL A 46 -6.77 77.50 -26.85
CA VAL A 46 -6.05 77.66 -25.59
C VAL A 46 -5.35 76.34 -25.26
N PHE A 47 -4.03 76.35 -25.28
CA PHE A 47 -3.22 75.24 -24.79
C PHE A 47 -3.10 75.33 -23.27
N PHE A 48 -3.69 74.37 -22.58
CA PHE A 48 -3.61 74.23 -21.13
C PHE A 48 -2.46 73.26 -20.78
N CYS A 49 -1.33 73.79 -20.33
CA CYS A 49 -0.16 73.02 -19.91
C CYS A 49 -0.25 72.67 -18.42
N ASP A 50 -0.69 71.46 -18.11
CA ASP A 50 -0.66 70.91 -16.75
C ASP A 50 0.77 70.48 -16.39
N GLU A 51 1.14 70.60 -15.11
CA GLU A 51 2.48 70.30 -14.58
C GLU A 51 3.63 71.02 -15.32
N ILE A 52 3.42 72.28 -15.72
CA ILE A 52 4.35 73.05 -16.57
C ILE A 52 5.78 73.16 -16.00
N ASN A 53 5.96 73.00 -14.69
CA ASN A 53 7.25 73.12 -14.00
C ASN A 53 7.95 71.78 -13.71
N LEU A 54 7.44 70.68 -14.27
CA LEU A 54 8.03 69.34 -14.19
C LEU A 54 9.17 69.05 -15.19
N PRO A 55 9.23 69.64 -16.40
CA PRO A 55 10.25 69.31 -17.40
C PRO A 55 11.68 69.40 -16.88
N ASN A 56 12.52 68.45 -17.29
CA ASN A 56 13.91 68.42 -16.87
C ASN A 56 14.71 69.59 -17.44
N GLU A 57 15.77 69.93 -16.70
CA GLU A 57 16.74 70.91 -17.13
C GLU A 57 17.82 70.17 -17.89
N ASP A 58 18.37 70.81 -18.91
CA ASP A 58 19.60 70.33 -19.53
C ASP A 58 20.81 70.48 -18.58
N LYS A 59 21.99 70.07 -19.04
CA LYS A 59 23.25 70.18 -18.28
C LYS A 59 23.61 71.63 -17.90
N TYR A 60 22.92 72.62 -18.47
CA TYR A 60 23.13 74.05 -18.25
C TYR A 60 21.99 74.69 -17.45
N GLY A 61 21.08 73.91 -16.86
CA GLY A 61 19.99 74.44 -16.04
C GLY A 61 18.84 75.05 -16.85
N THR A 62 18.71 74.72 -18.14
CA THR A 62 17.68 75.28 -19.02
C THR A 62 16.59 74.26 -19.32
N GLN A 63 15.33 74.62 -19.03
CA GLN A 63 14.16 73.88 -19.50
C GLN A 63 13.86 74.29 -20.95
N ARG A 64 14.14 73.40 -21.92
CA ARG A 64 13.99 73.67 -23.36
C ARG A 64 12.55 74.04 -23.73
N VAL A 65 11.57 73.28 -23.22
CA VAL A 65 10.14 73.51 -23.49
C VAL A 65 9.65 74.86 -22.94
N ILE A 66 10.15 75.30 -21.79
CA ILE A 66 9.79 76.61 -21.21
C ILE A 66 10.44 77.76 -21.99
N SER A 67 11.67 77.55 -22.46
CA SER A 67 12.33 78.51 -23.35
C SER A 67 11.57 78.66 -24.68
N PHE A 68 11.04 77.56 -25.19
CA PHE A 68 10.19 77.55 -26.38
C PHE A 68 8.85 78.25 -26.13
N LEU A 69 8.16 77.96 -25.02
CA LEU A 69 6.95 78.67 -24.59
C LEU A 69 7.19 80.17 -24.44
N ARG A 70 8.33 80.58 -23.90
CA ARG A 70 8.70 81.99 -23.83
C ARG A 70 8.83 82.59 -25.23
N GLN A 71 9.53 81.94 -26.16
CA GLN A 71 9.65 82.43 -27.54
C GLN A 71 8.28 82.64 -28.18
N MET A 72 7.38 81.67 -27.97
CA MET A 72 6.01 81.69 -28.47
C MET A 72 5.19 82.86 -27.91
N VAL A 73 5.30 83.14 -26.61
CA VAL A 73 4.56 84.21 -25.93
C VAL A 73 5.16 85.59 -26.20
N GLU A 74 6.49 85.72 -26.20
CA GLU A 74 7.21 86.98 -26.36
C GLU A 74 7.24 87.46 -27.82
N HIS A 75 7.47 86.54 -28.76
CA HIS A 75 7.61 86.87 -30.18
C HIS A 75 6.37 86.52 -31.03
N GLY A 76 5.40 85.80 -30.47
CA GLY A 76 4.16 85.45 -31.17
C GLY A 76 4.34 84.44 -32.31
N GLY A 77 5.35 83.56 -32.22
CA GLY A 77 5.67 82.58 -33.24
C GLY A 77 6.95 81.79 -32.96
N PHE A 78 7.33 80.92 -33.89
CA PHE A 78 8.55 80.12 -33.82
C PHE A 78 9.12 79.83 -35.22
N TYR A 79 10.36 79.32 -35.29
CA TYR A 79 10.98 78.88 -36.53
C TYR A 79 10.70 77.39 -36.79
N GLN A 80 10.21 77.07 -37.99
CA GLN A 80 10.08 75.69 -38.44
C GLN A 80 11.45 75.14 -38.82
N THR A 81 11.83 73.98 -38.29
CA THR A 81 13.16 73.39 -38.47
C THR A 81 13.42 72.84 -39.87
N THR A 82 12.37 72.44 -40.61
CA THR A 82 12.49 71.90 -41.97
C THR A 82 12.85 72.98 -42.99
N ASP A 83 12.10 74.09 -42.96
CA ASP A 83 12.12 75.09 -44.02
C ASP A 83 12.79 76.40 -43.56
N MET A 84 13.18 76.47 -42.28
CA MET A 84 13.74 77.65 -41.61
C MET A 84 12.87 78.92 -41.76
N GLN A 85 11.55 78.73 -41.91
CA GLN A 85 10.57 79.82 -42.02
C GLN A 85 10.00 80.20 -40.66
N TRP A 86 9.72 81.49 -40.49
CA TRP A 86 9.02 82.00 -39.31
C TRP A 86 7.52 81.72 -39.42
N VAL A 87 6.98 81.06 -38.40
CA VAL A 87 5.56 80.74 -38.26
C VAL A 87 4.96 81.65 -37.21
N LYS A 88 4.04 82.53 -37.61
CA LYS A 88 3.34 83.44 -36.69
C LYS A 88 2.07 82.78 -36.14
N PHE A 89 1.76 82.97 -34.87
CA PHE A 89 0.49 82.52 -34.31
C PHE A 89 -0.67 83.46 -34.63
N GLU A 90 -1.81 82.85 -34.96
CA GLU A 90 -3.09 83.53 -35.03
C GLU A 90 -4.08 82.83 -34.10
N ARG A 91 -4.64 83.58 -33.13
CA ARG A 91 -5.68 83.11 -32.20
C ARG A 91 -5.29 81.90 -31.34
N ILE A 92 -4.03 81.82 -30.93
CA ILE A 92 -3.51 80.79 -30.02
C ILE A 92 -3.09 81.45 -28.69
N GLN A 93 -3.45 80.82 -27.57
CA GLN A 93 -3.12 81.23 -26.21
C GLN A 93 -2.59 80.06 -25.39
N PHE A 94 -1.87 80.38 -24.31
CA PHE A 94 -1.31 79.40 -23.37
C PHE A 94 -1.77 79.70 -21.95
N VAL A 95 -2.14 78.67 -21.22
CA VAL A 95 -2.44 78.70 -19.78
C VAL A 95 -1.68 77.56 -19.14
N GLY A 96 -0.99 77.81 -18.03
CA GLY A 96 -0.23 76.79 -17.32
C GLY A 96 -0.79 76.54 -15.92
N ALA A 97 -0.71 75.30 -15.45
CA ALA A 97 -0.91 74.93 -14.06
C ALA A 97 0.31 74.15 -13.56
N CYS A 98 0.64 74.31 -12.28
CA CYS A 98 1.70 73.54 -11.63
C CYS A 98 1.54 73.56 -10.12
N ASN A 99 2.13 72.54 -9.48
CA ASN A 99 2.36 72.54 -8.05
C ASN A 99 3.52 73.49 -7.67
N PRO A 100 3.59 73.93 -6.40
CA PRO A 100 4.70 74.75 -5.92
C PRO A 100 6.07 74.12 -6.23
N PRO A 101 7.09 74.92 -6.57
CA PRO A 101 8.44 74.41 -6.85
C PRO A 101 9.15 73.85 -5.60
N THR A 102 8.54 73.97 -4.42
CA THR A 102 8.98 73.32 -3.18
C THR A 102 8.74 71.81 -3.19
N ASP A 103 7.83 71.33 -4.02
CA ASP A 103 7.44 69.92 -4.04
C ASP A 103 8.51 69.06 -4.74
N PRO A 104 8.70 67.79 -4.31
CA PRO A 104 9.71 66.91 -4.89
C PRO A 104 9.57 66.75 -6.42
N GLY A 105 10.68 66.89 -7.13
CA GLY A 105 10.73 66.77 -8.60
C GLY A 105 10.24 67.99 -9.37
N ARG A 106 9.71 69.03 -8.71
CA ARG A 106 9.30 70.28 -9.35
C ARG A 106 10.48 71.25 -9.41
N LYS A 107 10.56 72.02 -10.51
CA LYS A 107 11.67 72.96 -10.76
C LYS A 107 11.16 74.38 -10.88
N PRO A 108 11.90 75.39 -10.42
CA PRO A 108 11.49 76.78 -10.56
C PRO A 108 11.50 77.20 -12.03
N LEU A 109 10.42 77.83 -12.49
CA LEU A 109 10.35 78.39 -13.85
C LEU A 109 11.29 79.60 -13.98
N SER A 110 11.85 79.79 -15.17
CA SER A 110 12.74 80.92 -15.46
C SER A 110 12.03 82.27 -15.26
N HIS A 111 12.68 83.21 -14.56
CA HIS A 111 12.19 84.58 -14.40
C HIS A 111 11.93 85.29 -15.74
N ARG A 112 12.66 84.90 -16.80
CA ARG A 112 12.45 85.45 -18.15
C ARG A 112 11.09 85.05 -18.74
N PHE A 113 10.61 83.86 -18.42
CA PHE A 113 9.28 83.40 -18.80
C PHE A 113 8.21 84.01 -17.88
N LEU A 114 8.42 83.96 -16.56
CA LEU A 114 7.49 84.50 -15.55
C LEU A 114 7.20 86.00 -15.72
N ARG A 115 8.11 86.77 -16.33
CA ARG A 115 7.86 88.18 -16.70
C ARG A 115 6.61 88.35 -17.59
N HIS A 116 6.28 87.36 -18.42
CA HIS A 116 5.13 87.39 -19.33
C HIS A 116 3.89 86.68 -18.75
N VAL A 117 4.05 85.94 -17.66
CA VAL A 117 3.01 85.03 -17.15
C VAL A 117 2.57 85.47 -15.75
N PRO A 118 1.33 85.98 -15.60
CA PRO A 118 0.79 86.26 -14.27
C PRO A 118 0.54 84.95 -13.53
N VAL A 119 1.08 84.85 -12.31
CA VAL A 119 0.91 83.68 -11.44
C VAL A 119 -0.27 83.93 -10.50
N VAL A 120 -1.19 82.97 -10.44
CA VAL A 120 -2.33 82.98 -9.51
C VAL A 120 -2.19 81.77 -8.60
N TYR A 121 -2.10 82.01 -7.28
CA TYR A 121 -2.08 80.95 -6.30
C TYR A 121 -3.51 80.44 -6.04
N VAL A 122 -3.72 79.13 -6.19
CA VAL A 122 -5.02 78.47 -5.96
C VAL A 122 -4.83 77.40 -4.89
N ASP A 123 -5.30 77.70 -3.68
CA ASP A 123 -5.29 76.75 -2.56
C ASP A 123 -6.56 75.89 -2.56
N TYR A 124 -6.57 74.84 -1.73
CA TYR A 124 -7.75 74.04 -1.51
C TYR A 124 -8.87 74.85 -0.82
N PRO A 125 -10.15 74.57 -1.13
CA PRO A 125 -11.26 75.25 -0.46
C PRO A 125 -11.23 74.97 1.05
N GLY A 126 -11.45 76.01 1.85
CA GLY A 126 -11.60 75.87 3.30
C GLY A 126 -12.83 75.04 3.70
N GLU A 127 -12.91 74.66 4.97
CA GLU A 127 -13.96 73.76 5.50
C GLU A 127 -15.39 74.21 5.16
N THR A 128 -15.69 75.50 5.31
CA THR A 128 -17.02 76.07 5.00
C THR A 128 -17.37 75.94 3.52
N SER A 129 -16.41 76.22 2.64
CA SER A 129 -16.54 76.05 1.20
C SER A 129 -16.70 74.58 0.81
N LEU A 130 -15.93 73.67 1.43
CA LEU A 130 -16.08 72.23 1.21
C LEU A 130 -17.47 71.73 1.62
N LYS A 131 -17.96 72.14 2.80
CA LYS A 131 -19.32 71.83 3.26
C LYS A 131 -20.39 72.37 2.30
N GLN A 132 -20.20 73.56 1.73
CA GLN A 132 -21.14 74.12 0.76
C GLN A 132 -21.12 73.37 -0.59
N ILE A 133 -19.93 73.11 -1.13
CA ILE A 133 -19.74 72.43 -2.41
C ILE A 133 -20.26 71.00 -2.33
N TYR A 134 -19.76 70.19 -1.38
CA TYR A 134 -20.16 68.80 -1.22
C TYR A 134 -21.54 68.63 -0.61
N GLY A 135 -22.00 69.61 0.19
CA GLY A 135 -23.39 69.67 0.64
C GLY A 135 -24.37 69.78 -0.51
N THR A 136 -24.02 70.54 -1.54
CA THR A 136 -24.84 70.64 -2.75
C THR A 136 -24.89 69.32 -3.52
N PHE A 137 -23.76 68.65 -3.67
CA PHE A 137 -23.69 67.34 -4.31
C PHE A 137 -24.46 66.27 -3.56
N ASN A 138 -24.26 66.14 -2.25
CA ASN A 138 -24.95 65.15 -1.41
C ASN A 138 -26.46 65.39 -1.35
N ARG A 139 -26.90 66.67 -1.26
CA ARG A 139 -28.33 67.02 -1.34
C ARG A 139 -28.94 66.64 -2.68
N ALA A 140 -28.21 66.78 -3.79
CA ALA A 140 -28.69 66.36 -5.10
C ALA A 140 -28.74 64.83 -5.23
N MET A 141 -27.69 64.14 -4.78
CA MET A 141 -27.58 62.69 -4.80
C MET A 141 -28.70 62.01 -4.01
N LEU A 142 -28.98 62.46 -2.77
CA LEU A 142 -30.00 61.87 -1.92
C LEU A 142 -31.44 62.20 -2.34
N ARG A 143 -31.66 63.01 -3.40
CA ARG A 143 -33.01 63.15 -4.00
C ARG A 143 -33.50 61.87 -4.64
N LEU A 144 -32.58 60.97 -5.02
CA LEU A 144 -32.91 59.65 -5.57
C LEU A 144 -33.66 58.79 -4.55
N LEU A 145 -33.39 59.00 -3.25
CA LEU A 145 -33.96 58.23 -2.15
C LEU A 145 -34.61 59.18 -1.12
N PRO A 146 -35.91 59.50 -1.27
CA PRO A 146 -36.58 60.51 -0.46
C PRO A 146 -36.48 60.31 1.06
N SER A 147 -36.42 59.05 1.53
CA SER A 147 -36.27 58.69 2.94
C SER A 147 -34.96 59.18 3.56
N LEU A 148 -33.89 59.27 2.77
CA LEU A 148 -32.55 59.64 3.22
C LEU A 148 -32.23 61.13 3.03
N ARG A 149 -33.11 61.87 2.34
CA ARG A 149 -32.92 63.31 2.08
C ARG A 149 -32.64 64.16 3.33
N PRO A 150 -33.27 63.93 4.50
CA PRO A 150 -32.97 64.69 5.72
C PRO A 150 -31.53 64.52 6.23
N GLN A 151 -30.85 63.44 5.82
CA GLN A 151 -29.51 63.08 6.30
C GLN A 151 -28.38 63.71 5.46
N ALA A 152 -28.71 64.52 4.45
CA ALA A 152 -27.74 65.10 3.52
C ALA A 152 -26.70 66.01 4.20
N ASP A 153 -27.13 66.80 5.18
CA ASP A 153 -26.22 67.70 5.90
C ASP A 153 -25.33 66.90 6.86
N SER A 154 -25.88 65.89 7.56
CA SER A 154 -25.11 64.96 8.40
C SER A 154 -24.05 64.21 7.59
N LEU A 155 -24.42 63.67 6.42
CA LEU A 155 -23.49 62.99 5.51
C LEU A 155 -22.35 63.92 5.07
N THR A 156 -22.69 65.14 4.68
CA THR A 156 -21.69 66.14 4.27
C THR A 156 -20.73 66.49 5.38
N ASN A 157 -21.25 66.74 6.58
CA ASN A 157 -20.41 67.09 7.72
C ASN A 157 -19.49 65.94 8.12
N ALA A 158 -20.01 64.70 8.12
CA ALA A 158 -19.21 63.50 8.37
C ALA A 158 -18.09 63.33 7.34
N MET A 159 -18.40 63.49 6.04
CA MET A 159 -17.40 63.37 4.96
C MET A 159 -16.29 64.42 5.07
N VAL A 160 -16.66 65.69 5.28
CA VAL A 160 -15.69 66.80 5.36
C VAL A 160 -14.84 66.71 6.63
N GLU A 161 -15.44 66.39 7.78
CA GLU A 161 -14.69 66.23 9.03
C GLU A 161 -13.65 65.10 8.91
N PHE A 162 -14.08 63.92 8.43
CA PHE A 162 -13.18 62.79 8.27
C PHE A 162 -12.05 63.06 7.26
N PHE A 163 -12.37 63.75 6.15
CA PHE A 163 -11.38 64.19 5.18
C PHE A 163 -10.32 65.11 5.79
N LEU A 164 -10.74 66.13 6.56
CA LEU A 164 -9.83 67.08 7.19
C LEU A 164 -8.98 66.41 8.30
N MET A 165 -9.56 65.48 9.05
CA MET A 165 -8.82 64.67 10.03
C MET A 165 -7.74 63.83 9.36
N SER A 166 -8.09 63.14 8.27
CA SER A 166 -7.16 62.31 7.51
C SER A 166 -6.05 63.14 6.86
N GLN A 167 -6.39 64.28 6.26
CA GLN A 167 -5.44 65.20 5.64
C GLN A 167 -4.42 65.76 6.65
N LYS A 168 -4.84 66.03 7.89
CA LYS A 168 -3.92 66.49 8.94
C LYS A 168 -3.03 65.38 9.48
N ARG A 169 -3.54 64.15 9.56
CA ARG A 169 -2.82 63.01 10.16
C ARG A 169 -1.76 62.46 9.22
N PHE A 170 -2.09 62.31 7.94
CA PHE A 170 -1.28 61.62 6.95
C PHE A 170 -0.69 62.62 5.97
N THR A 171 0.62 62.85 6.05
CA THR A 171 1.33 63.86 5.24
C THR A 171 2.36 63.22 4.32
N GLN A 172 2.78 63.99 3.30
CA GLN A 172 3.81 63.59 2.33
C GLN A 172 5.18 63.30 2.99
N ASP A 173 5.44 63.88 4.16
CA ASP A 173 6.67 63.63 4.93
C ASP A 173 6.74 62.20 5.47
N MET A 174 5.59 61.61 5.82
CA MET A 174 5.51 60.21 6.24
C MET A 174 5.72 59.30 5.04
N GLN A 175 4.91 59.49 3.98
CA GLN A 175 4.98 58.72 2.74
C GLN A 175 4.63 59.60 1.54
N PRO A 176 5.34 59.47 0.41
CA PRO A 176 5.18 60.37 -0.74
C PRO A 176 3.78 60.34 -1.36
N HIS A 177 3.07 59.21 -1.26
CA HIS A 177 1.73 59.03 -1.82
C HIS A 177 0.59 59.45 -0.86
N TYR A 178 0.89 59.95 0.34
CA TYR A 178 -0.10 60.48 1.28
C TYR A 178 -0.53 61.90 0.88
N VAL A 179 -1.09 62.00 -0.32
CA VAL A 179 -1.61 63.25 -0.90
C VAL A 179 -3.12 63.24 -0.80
N TYR A 180 -3.68 64.24 -0.12
CA TYR A 180 -5.11 64.43 0.04
C TYR A 180 -5.54 65.71 -0.65
N SER A 181 -6.56 65.59 -1.51
CA SER A 181 -7.18 66.71 -2.20
C SER A 181 -8.70 66.54 -2.20
N PRO A 182 -9.47 67.61 -2.46
CA PRO A 182 -10.92 67.52 -2.63
C PRO A 182 -11.36 66.48 -3.69
N ARG A 183 -10.45 66.06 -4.58
CA ARG A 183 -10.71 64.95 -5.52
C ARG A 183 -11.19 63.69 -4.80
N GLU A 184 -10.69 63.40 -3.60
CA GLU A 184 -11.13 62.23 -2.83
C GLU A 184 -12.59 62.38 -2.36
N LEU A 185 -13.01 63.58 -1.94
CA LEU A 185 -14.42 63.85 -1.65
C LEU A 185 -15.29 63.67 -2.89
N SER A 186 -14.83 64.12 -4.07
CA SER A 186 -15.54 63.90 -5.33
C SER A 186 -15.66 62.42 -5.70
N ARG A 187 -14.58 61.63 -5.50
CA ARG A 187 -14.61 60.17 -5.69
C ARG A 187 -15.55 59.50 -4.69
N TRP A 188 -15.58 59.98 -3.45
CA TRP A 188 -16.46 59.46 -2.40
C TRP A 188 -17.94 59.67 -2.75
N VAL A 189 -18.32 60.88 -3.18
CA VAL A 189 -19.69 61.16 -3.64
C VAL A 189 -20.04 60.30 -4.86
N ARG A 190 -19.13 60.15 -5.82
CA ARG A 190 -19.36 59.31 -7.01
C ARG A 190 -19.56 57.84 -6.64
N GLY A 191 -18.72 57.30 -5.76
CA GLY A 191 -18.83 55.91 -5.29
C GLY A 191 -20.16 55.65 -4.58
N ILE A 192 -20.59 56.58 -3.71
CA ILE A 192 -21.92 56.49 -3.07
C ILE A 192 -23.02 56.59 -4.13
N HIS A 193 -22.93 57.52 -5.09
CA HIS A 193 -23.93 57.69 -6.13
C HIS A 193 -24.09 56.44 -7.00
N GLU A 194 -22.98 55.81 -7.42
CA GLU A 194 -23.00 54.56 -8.19
C GLU A 194 -23.65 53.42 -7.42
N ALA A 195 -23.42 53.33 -6.11
CA ALA A 195 -24.06 52.34 -5.25
C ALA A 195 -25.55 52.59 -5.02
N LEU A 196 -25.98 53.86 -4.95
CA LEU A 196 -27.38 54.24 -4.72
C LEU A 196 -28.24 54.19 -5.99
N LYS A 197 -27.66 54.45 -7.17
CA LYS A 197 -28.39 54.55 -8.45
C LYS A 197 -29.30 53.35 -8.78
N PRO A 198 -28.91 52.08 -8.56
CA PRO A 198 -29.76 50.93 -8.88
C PRO A 198 -30.80 50.61 -7.80
N LEU A 199 -30.78 51.29 -6.65
CA LEU A 199 -31.61 50.93 -5.49
C LEU A 199 -32.88 51.78 -5.42
N ASP A 200 -34.02 51.13 -5.19
CA ASP A 200 -35.32 51.81 -5.01
C ASP A 200 -35.52 52.33 -3.59
N SER A 201 -34.97 51.65 -2.59
CA SER A 201 -35.02 52.05 -1.19
C SER A 201 -33.81 51.54 -0.43
N LEU A 202 -33.37 52.29 0.59
CA LEU A 202 -32.26 51.91 1.46
C LEU A 202 -32.51 52.47 2.88
N PRO A 203 -32.30 51.66 3.94
CA PRO A 203 -32.33 52.14 5.31
C PRO A 203 -31.12 53.04 5.61
N LEU A 204 -31.19 53.80 6.71
CA LEU A 204 -30.11 54.71 7.11
C LEU A 204 -28.80 53.95 7.39
N GLU A 205 -28.91 52.79 8.01
CA GLU A 205 -27.79 51.90 8.32
C GLU A 205 -27.07 51.46 7.04
N GLY A 206 -27.82 51.21 5.96
CA GLY A 206 -27.27 50.90 4.65
C GLY A 206 -26.48 52.06 4.05
N LEU A 207 -26.99 53.29 4.19
CA LEU A 207 -26.27 54.49 3.73
C LEU A 207 -24.95 54.68 4.49
N VAL A 208 -24.98 54.53 5.82
CA VAL A 208 -23.77 54.63 6.65
C VAL A 208 -22.76 53.54 6.30
N ARG A 209 -23.23 52.31 6.03
CA ARG A 209 -22.35 51.21 5.61
C ARG A 209 -21.67 51.48 4.27
N ILE A 210 -22.39 52.02 3.28
CA ILE A 210 -21.82 52.42 1.98
C ILE A 210 -20.84 53.60 2.17
N TRP A 211 -21.21 54.58 2.99
CA TRP A 211 -20.35 55.72 3.32
C TRP A 211 -19.02 55.25 3.93
N ALA A 212 -19.07 54.34 4.91
CA ALA A 212 -17.90 53.78 5.56
C ALA A 212 -17.07 52.93 4.59
N HIS A 213 -17.71 52.10 3.75
CA HIS A 213 -17.02 51.33 2.70
C HIS A 213 -16.19 52.22 1.78
N GLU A 214 -16.82 53.26 1.21
CA GLU A 214 -16.15 54.19 0.31
C GLU A 214 -15.05 54.99 1.03
N ALA A 215 -15.23 55.30 2.32
CA ALA A 215 -14.18 55.90 3.15
C ALA A 215 -12.95 54.97 3.24
N LEU A 216 -13.14 53.70 3.56
CA LEU A 216 -12.05 52.73 3.67
C LEU A 216 -11.33 52.59 2.32
N ARG A 217 -12.07 52.47 1.22
CA ARG A 217 -11.49 52.34 -0.13
C ARG A 217 -10.67 53.56 -0.56
N LEU A 218 -10.99 54.75 -0.07
CA LEU A 218 -10.26 55.98 -0.43
C LEU A 218 -9.11 56.28 0.52
N PHE A 219 -9.34 56.19 1.83
CA PHE A 219 -8.40 56.67 2.85
C PHE A 219 -7.56 55.55 3.47
N GLN A 220 -8.09 54.33 3.57
CA GLN A 220 -7.38 53.20 4.20
C GLN A 220 -6.51 52.41 3.21
N ASP A 221 -7.03 52.15 2.00
CA ASP A 221 -6.37 51.28 1.01
C ASP A 221 -4.98 51.77 0.58
N ARG A 222 -4.66 53.06 0.79
CA ARG A 222 -3.35 53.65 0.50
C ARG A 222 -2.34 53.54 1.65
N LEU A 223 -2.78 53.17 2.85
CA LEU A 223 -1.97 53.18 4.07
C LEU A 223 -1.07 51.94 4.13
N ILE A 224 0.15 52.15 4.65
CA ILE A 224 1.18 51.13 4.74
C ILE A 224 1.06 50.37 6.06
N GLU A 225 1.09 51.09 7.19
CA GLU A 225 1.19 50.47 8.51
C GLU A 225 -0.18 50.03 9.04
N GLU A 226 -0.18 48.95 9.83
CA GLU A 226 -1.40 48.45 10.44
C GLU A 226 -1.96 49.42 11.50
N SER A 227 -1.08 50.12 12.22
CA SER A 227 -1.42 51.18 13.17
C SER A 227 -2.23 52.31 12.51
N GLU A 228 -1.84 52.71 11.30
CA GLU A 228 -2.51 53.73 10.50
C GLU A 228 -3.90 53.24 10.05
N ARG A 229 -4.01 51.97 9.63
CA ARG A 229 -5.27 51.36 9.22
C ARG A 229 -6.26 51.25 10.38
N GLN A 230 -5.78 50.84 11.56
CA GLN A 230 -6.58 50.79 12.78
C GLN A 230 -7.06 52.18 13.21
N TRP A 231 -6.19 53.20 13.11
CA TRP A 231 -6.59 54.58 13.36
C TRP A 231 -7.72 55.00 12.43
N THR A 232 -7.60 54.74 11.13
CA THR A 232 -8.65 55.05 10.15
C THR A 232 -9.97 54.34 10.48
N ASP A 233 -9.93 53.05 10.81
CA ASP A 233 -11.14 52.29 11.17
C ASP A 233 -11.85 52.88 12.40
N MET A 234 -11.09 53.19 13.45
CA MET A 234 -11.64 53.79 14.69
C MET A 234 -12.26 55.16 14.43
N ASN A 235 -11.59 56.03 13.67
CA ASN A 235 -12.08 57.38 13.40
C ASN A 235 -13.30 57.39 12.46
N ILE A 236 -13.42 56.42 11.55
CA ILE A 236 -14.64 56.24 10.74
C ILE A 236 -15.83 55.94 11.65
N ASP A 237 -15.66 55.03 12.60
CA ASP A 237 -16.72 54.68 13.56
C ASP A 237 -17.09 55.86 14.46
N GLU A 238 -16.11 56.62 14.97
CA GLU A 238 -16.34 57.80 15.80
C GLU A 238 -17.10 58.90 15.05
N VAL A 239 -16.70 59.20 13.81
CA VAL A 239 -17.36 60.21 12.97
C VAL A 239 -18.78 59.75 12.60
N ALA A 240 -18.99 58.46 12.32
CA ALA A 240 -20.32 57.93 12.05
C ALA A 240 -21.26 58.12 13.24
N ILE A 241 -20.82 57.75 14.45
CA ILE A 241 -21.64 57.86 15.66
C ILE A 241 -21.96 59.33 15.99
N LYS A 242 -21.00 60.23 15.76
CA LYS A 242 -21.17 61.67 15.99
C LYS A 242 -22.27 62.29 15.12
N TYR A 243 -22.33 61.91 13.84
CA TYR A 243 -23.26 62.53 12.87
C TYR A 243 -24.55 61.73 12.63
N PHE A 244 -24.54 60.44 12.96
CA PHE A 244 -25.67 59.53 12.81
C PHE A 244 -25.98 58.83 14.16
N PRO A 245 -26.47 59.56 15.18
CA PRO A 245 -26.64 59.01 16.53
C PRO A 245 -27.74 57.96 16.65
N THR A 246 -28.64 57.87 15.67
CA THR A 246 -29.80 56.96 15.68
C THR A 246 -29.50 55.57 15.13
N ILE A 247 -28.29 55.33 14.59
CA ILE A 247 -27.97 54.06 13.93
C ILE A 247 -27.58 52.98 14.94
N ASP A 248 -27.86 51.74 14.59
CA ASP A 248 -27.24 50.60 15.25
C ASP A 248 -25.83 50.38 14.71
N ARG A 249 -24.82 50.61 15.57
CA ARG A 249 -23.40 50.39 15.26
C ARG A 249 -23.13 48.96 14.81
N ALA A 250 -23.77 47.97 15.45
CA ALA A 250 -23.52 46.57 15.17
C ALA A 250 -24.01 46.17 13.77
N VAL A 251 -25.07 46.79 13.25
CA VAL A 251 -25.59 46.49 11.92
C VAL A 251 -24.88 47.30 10.84
N ALA A 252 -24.69 48.61 11.06
CA ALA A 252 -24.14 49.49 10.04
C ALA A 252 -22.62 49.30 9.84
N LEU A 253 -21.86 49.16 10.93
CA LEU A 253 -20.40 49.27 10.93
C LEU A 253 -19.66 47.97 11.27
N GLN A 254 -20.36 46.84 11.37
CA GLN A 254 -19.69 45.54 11.58
C GLN A 254 -18.69 45.26 10.46
N ARG A 255 -17.43 45.07 10.87
CA ARG A 255 -16.34 44.60 10.01
C ARG A 255 -16.42 43.09 9.85
N PRO A 256 -16.02 42.53 8.71
CA PRO A 256 -15.51 43.20 7.50
C PRO A 256 -16.62 43.90 6.70
N ILE A 257 -16.29 45.05 6.07
CA ILE A 257 -17.20 45.75 5.17
C ILE A 257 -16.82 45.40 3.74
N LEU A 258 -17.64 44.55 3.11
CA LEU A 258 -17.43 44.04 1.76
C LEU A 258 -18.65 44.33 0.89
N PHE A 259 -18.42 44.82 -0.32
CA PHE A 259 -19.46 45.06 -1.31
C PHE A 259 -19.11 44.40 -2.64
N SER A 260 -20.08 43.72 -3.23
CA SER A 260 -19.93 43.02 -4.50
C SER A 260 -21.26 42.97 -5.27
N ASN A 261 -21.19 42.69 -6.57
CA ASN A 261 -22.32 42.36 -7.45
C ASN A 261 -22.21 40.95 -8.02
N TRP A 262 -21.37 40.09 -7.44
CA TRP A 262 -21.16 38.74 -7.95
C TRP A 262 -22.19 37.74 -7.43
N LEU A 263 -22.68 37.99 -6.21
CA LEU A 263 -23.73 37.19 -5.57
C LEU A 263 -25.13 37.74 -5.86
N SER A 264 -25.22 39.06 -6.06
CA SER A 264 -26.47 39.80 -6.29
C SER A 264 -26.38 40.59 -7.60
N LYS A 265 -27.52 40.85 -8.25
CA LYS A 265 -27.56 41.68 -9.46
C LYS A 265 -27.05 43.11 -9.21
N ASP A 266 -27.35 43.64 -8.03
CA ASP A 266 -27.01 45.00 -7.62
C ASP A 266 -25.77 45.02 -6.72
N TYR A 267 -25.12 46.19 -6.61
CA TYR A 267 -23.96 46.37 -5.74
C TYR A 267 -24.40 46.45 -4.27
N SER A 268 -24.23 45.34 -3.54
CA SER A 268 -24.75 45.20 -2.18
C SER A 268 -23.70 44.66 -1.21
N SER A 269 -23.99 44.80 0.09
CA SER A 269 -23.12 44.27 1.15
C SER A 269 -23.15 42.74 1.12
N VAL A 270 -21.97 42.12 1.17
CA VAL A 270 -21.81 40.66 1.10
C VAL A 270 -21.08 40.11 2.33
N GLU A 271 -21.48 38.91 2.76
CA GLU A 271 -20.79 38.19 3.82
C GLU A 271 -19.57 37.42 3.29
N GLN A 272 -18.55 37.24 4.13
CA GLN A 272 -17.29 36.59 3.74
C GLN A 272 -17.47 35.12 3.31
N GLY A 273 -18.31 34.34 4.00
CA GLY A 273 -18.49 32.91 3.72
C GLY A 273 -19.00 32.64 2.30
N PRO A 274 -20.22 33.14 1.95
CA PRO A 274 -20.78 32.98 0.61
C PRO A 274 -19.88 33.53 -0.50
N LEU A 275 -19.20 34.65 -0.26
CA LEU A 275 -18.25 35.23 -1.21
C LEU A 275 -17.06 34.31 -1.45
N ARG A 276 -16.49 33.74 -0.38
CA ARG A 276 -15.35 32.83 -0.46
C ARG A 276 -15.71 31.57 -1.25
N ASP A 277 -16.89 31.01 -1.02
CA ASP A 277 -17.36 29.82 -1.73
C ASP A 277 -17.58 30.10 -3.22
N TYR A 278 -18.19 31.25 -3.53
CA TYR A 278 -18.37 31.70 -4.91
C TYR A 278 -17.03 31.88 -5.64
N ILE A 279 -16.08 32.59 -5.02
CA ILE A 279 -14.76 32.79 -5.62
C ILE A 279 -14.04 31.45 -5.77
N LYS A 280 -14.10 30.55 -4.78
CA LYS A 280 -13.49 29.22 -4.85
C LYS A 280 -14.03 28.40 -6.02
N ALA A 281 -15.34 28.49 -6.31
CA ALA A 281 -15.94 27.83 -7.47
C ALA A 281 -15.46 28.45 -8.79
N ARG A 282 -15.45 29.78 -8.90
CA ARG A 282 -14.99 30.49 -10.12
C ARG A 282 -13.52 30.28 -10.40
N LEU A 283 -12.72 30.21 -9.34
CA LEU A 283 -11.27 30.11 -9.45
C LEU A 283 -10.82 28.72 -9.91
N LYS A 284 -11.65 27.67 -9.74
CA LYS A 284 -11.45 26.36 -10.40
C LYS A 284 -11.54 26.45 -11.92
N VAL A 285 -12.57 27.14 -12.43
CA VAL A 285 -12.74 27.36 -13.88
C VAL A 285 -11.59 28.19 -14.44
N PHE A 286 -11.18 29.22 -13.70
CA PHE A 286 -10.04 30.05 -14.09
C PHE A 286 -8.73 29.26 -14.21
N TYR A 287 -8.53 28.24 -13.37
CA TYR A 287 -7.34 27.38 -13.51
C TYR A 287 -7.34 26.57 -14.80
N GLU A 288 -8.51 26.07 -15.22
CA GLU A 288 -8.65 25.26 -16.43
C GLU A 288 -8.47 26.10 -17.70
N GLU A 289 -8.88 27.38 -17.67
CA GLU A 289 -8.85 28.27 -18.84
C GLU A 289 -7.55 29.06 -19.01
N GLU A 290 -6.99 29.63 -17.92
CA GLU A 290 -5.93 30.65 -18.01
C GLU A 290 -4.63 30.30 -17.28
N LEU A 291 -4.68 29.57 -16.14
CA LEU A 291 -3.53 29.44 -15.24
C LEU A 291 -3.43 28.09 -14.52
N ASP A 292 -2.34 27.35 -14.76
CA ASP A 292 -2.03 26.09 -14.08
C ASP A 292 -1.57 26.23 -12.60
N VAL A 293 -1.55 27.44 -12.02
CA VAL A 293 -1.01 27.69 -10.67
C VAL A 293 -2.14 27.84 -9.64
N PRO A 294 -2.21 26.97 -8.60
CA PRO A 294 -3.24 27.06 -7.57
C PRO A 294 -3.03 28.28 -6.65
N LEU A 295 -3.91 29.27 -6.77
CA LEU A 295 -4.06 30.38 -5.81
C LEU A 295 -4.81 29.94 -4.54
N VAL A 296 -4.24 30.25 -3.37
CA VAL A 296 -4.93 30.06 -2.10
C VAL A 296 -5.79 31.28 -1.77
N LEU A 297 -7.04 31.03 -1.39
CA LEU A 297 -7.99 32.05 -0.97
C LEU A 297 -7.88 32.29 0.53
N PHE A 298 -7.33 33.44 0.91
CA PHE A 298 -7.31 33.99 2.26
C PHE A 298 -8.03 35.33 2.35
N ASN A 299 -8.33 35.79 3.57
CA ASN A 299 -9.23 36.92 3.81
C ASN A 299 -8.81 38.19 3.04
N GLN A 300 -7.52 38.55 3.07
CA GLN A 300 -7.00 39.72 2.35
C GLN A 300 -7.13 39.59 0.83
N VAL A 301 -7.12 38.37 0.26
CA VAL A 301 -7.37 38.17 -1.18
C VAL A 301 -8.78 38.62 -1.53
N LEU A 302 -9.78 38.31 -0.69
CA LEU A 302 -11.16 38.74 -0.90
C LEU A 302 -11.25 40.27 -0.96
N ASP A 303 -10.57 40.95 -0.04
CA ASP A 303 -10.49 42.41 -0.03
C ASP A 303 -9.85 42.95 -1.32
N HIS A 304 -8.66 42.47 -1.69
CA HIS A 304 -7.96 42.97 -2.88
C HIS A 304 -8.73 42.69 -4.17
N VAL A 305 -9.36 41.52 -4.28
CA VAL A 305 -10.18 41.14 -5.43
C VAL A 305 -11.37 42.08 -5.59
N LEU A 306 -12.09 42.39 -4.51
CA LEU A 306 -13.20 43.36 -4.54
C LEU A 306 -12.72 44.79 -4.79
N ARG A 307 -11.53 45.18 -4.28
CA ARG A 307 -10.91 46.48 -4.56
C ARG A 307 -10.60 46.64 -6.05
N ILE A 308 -9.97 45.64 -6.67
CA ILE A 308 -9.65 45.63 -8.10
C ILE A 308 -10.95 45.72 -8.91
N ASP A 309 -11.94 44.90 -8.56
CA ASP A 309 -13.22 44.83 -9.25
C ASP A 309 -13.97 46.18 -9.19
N ARG A 310 -13.99 46.83 -8.02
CA ARG A 310 -14.56 48.18 -7.86
C ARG A 310 -13.93 49.18 -8.84
N VAL A 311 -12.61 49.14 -9.00
CA VAL A 311 -11.89 50.05 -9.89
C VAL A 311 -12.22 49.77 -11.36
N PHE A 312 -12.30 48.51 -11.79
CA PHE A 312 -12.65 48.17 -13.17
C PHE A 312 -14.09 48.53 -13.58
N ARG A 313 -14.98 48.78 -12.62
CA ARG A 313 -16.33 49.26 -12.93
C ARG A 313 -16.39 50.76 -13.22
N GLN A 314 -15.42 51.52 -12.72
CA GLN A 314 -15.39 52.96 -12.90
C GLN A 314 -14.75 53.33 -14.24
N PRO A 315 -15.34 54.27 -15.02
CA PRO A 315 -14.67 54.80 -16.19
C PRO A 315 -13.37 55.48 -15.78
N GLN A 316 -12.30 55.30 -16.57
CA GLN A 316 -10.93 55.65 -16.21
C GLN A 316 -10.45 55.04 -14.89
N GLY A 317 -10.97 53.86 -14.55
CA GLY A 317 -10.58 53.08 -13.40
C GLY A 317 -9.20 52.46 -13.60
N HIS A 318 -8.15 53.22 -13.30
CA HIS A 318 -6.77 52.76 -13.34
C HIS A 318 -6.29 52.38 -11.95
N LEU A 319 -5.42 51.38 -11.86
CA LEU A 319 -5.02 50.78 -10.59
C LEU A 319 -3.51 50.80 -10.43
N LEU A 320 -3.05 51.17 -9.24
CA LEU A 320 -1.66 51.08 -8.84
C LEU A 320 -1.55 50.11 -7.66
N LEU A 321 -0.98 48.93 -7.93
CA LEU A 321 -0.77 47.88 -6.95
C LEU A 321 0.65 47.92 -6.41
N ILE A 322 0.79 48.24 -5.13
CA ILE A 322 2.09 48.28 -4.45
C ILE A 322 2.13 47.19 -3.39
N GLY A 323 3.06 46.25 -3.51
CA GLY A 323 3.25 45.19 -2.52
C GLY A 323 4.43 44.29 -2.86
N VAL A 324 4.77 43.38 -1.95
CA VAL A 324 5.97 42.53 -2.11
C VAL A 324 5.83 41.64 -3.34
N SER A 325 6.96 41.31 -3.97
CA SER A 325 7.01 40.35 -5.07
C SER A 325 6.37 39.02 -4.67
N GLY A 326 5.51 38.47 -5.52
CA GLY A 326 4.80 37.21 -5.22
C GLY A 326 3.56 37.33 -4.34
N ALA A 327 3.17 38.53 -3.89
CA ALA A 327 1.95 38.73 -3.12
C ALA A 327 0.63 38.47 -3.91
N GLY A 328 0.71 38.18 -5.22
CA GLY A 328 -0.45 37.89 -6.07
C GLY A 328 -0.98 39.06 -6.91
N LYS A 329 -0.32 40.22 -6.92
CA LYS A 329 -0.75 41.46 -7.63
C LYS A 329 -1.22 41.21 -9.07
N THR A 330 -0.34 40.65 -9.90
CA THR A 330 -0.60 40.37 -11.32
C THR A 330 -1.67 39.30 -11.47
N THR A 331 -1.59 38.20 -10.70
CA THR A 331 -2.52 37.08 -10.83
C THR A 331 -3.95 37.44 -10.42
N LEU A 332 -4.14 38.19 -9.33
CA LEU A 332 -5.46 38.66 -8.91
C LEU A 332 -6.04 39.67 -9.91
N SER A 333 -5.21 40.53 -10.50
CA SER A 333 -5.66 41.46 -11.55
C SER A 333 -6.16 40.71 -12.78
N ARG A 334 -5.48 39.62 -13.17
CA ARG A 334 -5.91 38.75 -14.27
C ARG A 334 -7.21 38.03 -13.95
N PHE A 335 -7.34 37.47 -12.75
CA PHE A 335 -8.56 36.80 -12.29
C PHE A 335 -9.78 37.74 -12.33
N VAL A 336 -9.63 38.96 -11.81
CA VAL A 336 -10.72 39.95 -11.81
C VAL A 336 -11.02 40.51 -13.21
N SER A 337 -10.02 40.54 -14.09
CA SER A 337 -10.27 40.90 -15.49
C SER A 337 -11.11 39.80 -16.16
N TRP A 338 -10.73 38.54 -15.97
CA TRP A 338 -11.44 37.39 -16.51
C TRP A 338 -12.90 37.31 -16.02
N ILE A 339 -13.14 37.48 -14.71
CA ILE A 339 -14.50 37.37 -14.15
C ILE A 339 -15.45 38.45 -14.70
N ASN A 340 -14.92 39.64 -15.00
CA ASN A 340 -15.68 40.75 -15.56
C ASN A 340 -15.71 40.75 -17.10
N GLY A 341 -15.09 39.76 -17.75
CA GLY A 341 -15.02 39.63 -19.21
C GLY A 341 -14.12 40.67 -19.89
N LEU A 342 -13.10 41.18 -19.19
CA LEU A 342 -12.06 42.04 -19.77
C LEU A 342 -10.94 41.19 -20.34
N SER A 343 -10.46 41.56 -21.52
CA SER A 343 -9.29 40.91 -22.10
C SER A 343 -8.00 41.47 -21.47
N VAL A 344 -7.12 40.57 -21.04
CA VAL A 344 -5.85 40.97 -20.43
C VAL A 344 -4.81 41.17 -21.53
N PHE A 345 -4.18 42.35 -21.55
CA PHE A 345 -2.98 42.60 -22.33
C PHE A 345 -1.80 42.86 -21.38
N GLN A 346 -0.81 41.97 -21.41
CA GLN A 346 0.42 42.10 -20.62
C GLN A 346 1.61 42.26 -21.57
N VAL A 347 2.41 43.30 -21.36
CA VAL A 347 3.61 43.56 -22.16
C VAL A 347 4.63 42.46 -21.94
N LYS A 348 5.06 41.79 -23.01
CA LYS A 348 6.12 40.77 -22.98
C LYS A 348 7.43 41.39 -23.41
N VAL A 349 8.18 41.90 -22.44
CA VAL A 349 9.47 42.56 -22.69
C VAL A 349 10.57 41.51 -22.87
N HIS A 350 11.43 41.71 -23.86
CA HIS A 350 12.67 40.95 -24.07
C HIS A 350 13.87 41.92 -24.17
N ASN A 351 15.10 41.41 -24.09
CA ASN A 351 16.32 42.25 -24.07
C ASN A 351 16.47 43.22 -25.26
N LYS A 352 15.82 42.96 -26.41
CA LYS A 352 15.82 43.82 -27.60
C LYS A 352 14.57 44.72 -27.73
N TYR A 353 13.79 44.88 -26.67
CA TYR A 353 12.51 45.60 -26.73
C TYR A 353 12.77 47.11 -26.72
N THR A 354 12.26 47.81 -27.72
CA THR A 354 12.49 49.25 -27.95
C THR A 354 11.21 50.06 -27.72
N ALA A 355 11.33 51.38 -27.71
CA ALA A 355 10.19 52.29 -27.65
C ALA A 355 9.24 52.17 -28.85
N GLU A 356 9.75 51.84 -30.05
CA GLU A 356 8.92 51.63 -31.24
C GLU A 356 8.00 50.41 -31.08
N ASN A 357 8.52 49.29 -30.55
CA ASN A 357 7.71 48.11 -30.26
C ASN A 357 6.61 48.41 -29.24
N PHE A 358 6.91 49.28 -28.26
CA PHE A 358 5.95 49.72 -27.26
C PHE A 358 4.87 50.61 -27.86
N ASP A 359 5.23 51.53 -28.75
CA ASP A 359 4.28 52.36 -29.49
C ASP A 359 3.36 51.47 -30.36
N ASP A 360 3.89 50.43 -31.01
CA ASP A 360 3.08 49.46 -31.78
C ASP A 360 2.09 48.69 -30.89
N ASP A 361 2.54 48.22 -29.72
CA ASP A 361 1.70 47.56 -28.72
C ASP A 361 0.57 48.50 -28.23
N LEU A 362 0.90 49.76 -27.94
CA LEU A 362 -0.07 50.78 -27.55
C LEU A 362 -1.08 51.06 -28.67
N ARG A 363 -0.64 51.17 -29.93
CA ARG A 363 -1.57 51.36 -31.06
C ARG A 363 -2.55 50.21 -31.18
N ASN A 364 -2.10 48.98 -30.98
CA ASN A 364 -2.96 47.80 -31.01
C ASN A 364 -4.00 47.83 -29.87
N VAL A 365 -3.56 48.11 -28.63
CA VAL A 365 -4.46 48.22 -27.46
C VAL A 365 -5.49 49.33 -27.66
N LEU A 366 -5.07 50.52 -28.09
CA LEU A 366 -5.97 51.66 -28.28
C LEU A 366 -6.97 51.44 -29.42
N ARG A 367 -6.56 50.80 -30.54
CA ARG A 367 -7.49 50.42 -31.61
C ARG A 367 -8.53 49.40 -31.14
N ARG A 368 -8.13 48.41 -30.34
CA ARG A 368 -9.06 47.41 -29.78
C ARG A 368 -10.05 48.05 -28.79
N ALA A 369 -9.56 48.90 -27.89
CA ALA A 369 -10.42 49.57 -26.89
C ALA A 369 -11.33 50.64 -27.53
N GLY A 370 -10.77 51.49 -28.39
CA GLY A 370 -11.44 52.66 -28.94
C GLY A 370 -12.26 52.40 -30.21
N CYS A 371 -11.81 51.55 -31.13
CA CYS A 371 -12.56 51.28 -32.38
C CYS A 371 -13.51 50.09 -32.26
N LYS A 372 -13.09 49.02 -31.57
CA LYS A 372 -13.88 47.78 -31.46
C LYS A 372 -14.80 47.75 -30.23
N GLY A 373 -14.60 48.65 -29.27
CA GLY A 373 -15.33 48.65 -27.99
C GLY A 373 -14.97 47.47 -27.09
N GLU A 374 -13.78 46.88 -27.28
CA GLU A 374 -13.32 45.76 -26.45
C GLU A 374 -12.88 46.28 -25.08
N LYS A 375 -13.34 45.65 -23.99
CA LYS A 375 -12.89 46.01 -22.63
C LYS A 375 -11.54 45.35 -22.35
N ILE A 376 -10.52 46.15 -22.06
CA ILE A 376 -9.13 45.68 -21.95
C ILE A 376 -8.55 46.09 -20.61
N THR A 377 -7.93 45.12 -19.93
CA THR A 377 -7.04 45.37 -18.81
C THR A 377 -5.59 45.34 -19.29
N PHE A 378 -4.95 46.50 -19.28
CA PHE A 378 -3.54 46.65 -19.62
C PHE A 378 -2.68 46.51 -18.36
N ILE A 379 -1.97 45.39 -18.22
CA ILE A 379 -1.10 45.13 -17.06
C ILE A 379 0.35 45.44 -17.40
N MET A 380 0.94 46.37 -16.65
CA MET A 380 2.35 46.71 -16.73
C MET A 380 3.03 46.50 -15.37
N ASP A 381 3.98 45.56 -15.36
CA ASP A 381 4.83 45.33 -14.19
C ASP A 381 6.02 46.31 -14.21
N GLU A 382 6.50 46.69 -13.02
CA GLU A 382 7.64 47.62 -12.88
C GLU A 382 8.90 47.15 -13.63
N SER A 383 9.12 45.84 -13.73
CA SER A 383 10.25 45.26 -14.49
C SER A 383 10.17 45.51 -16.00
N ASN A 384 8.99 45.86 -16.52
CA ASN A 384 8.78 46.09 -17.94
C ASN A 384 9.14 47.53 -18.36
N VAL A 385 9.39 48.42 -17.40
CA VAL A 385 9.78 49.82 -17.67
C VAL A 385 11.29 49.88 -17.91
N LEU A 386 11.71 49.64 -19.15
CA LEU A 386 13.13 49.70 -19.55
C LEU A 386 13.61 51.15 -19.77
N ASP A 387 12.74 52.01 -20.27
CA ASP A 387 13.03 53.40 -20.59
C ASP A 387 11.99 54.34 -19.98
N SER A 388 12.45 55.53 -19.61
CA SER A 388 11.65 56.66 -19.13
C SER A 388 10.55 57.08 -20.11
N SER A 389 10.79 56.90 -21.41
CA SER A 389 9.82 57.20 -22.47
C SER A 389 8.50 56.42 -22.31
N PHE A 390 8.53 55.20 -21.77
CA PHE A 390 7.31 54.36 -21.64
C PHE A 390 6.34 54.96 -20.61
N LEU A 391 6.89 55.45 -19.49
CA LEU A 391 6.09 56.09 -18.46
C LEU A 391 5.47 57.40 -18.95
N GLU A 392 6.14 58.14 -19.85
CA GLU A 392 5.57 59.36 -20.44
C GLU A 392 4.33 59.05 -21.30
N ARG A 393 4.42 58.03 -22.17
CA ARG A 393 3.28 57.59 -22.99
C ARG A 393 2.11 57.15 -22.10
N ILE A 394 2.39 56.46 -20.99
CA ILE A 394 1.31 56.07 -20.08
C ILE A 394 0.79 57.25 -19.26
N ASN A 395 1.62 58.19 -18.83
CA ASN A 395 1.16 59.38 -18.12
C ASN A 395 0.18 60.20 -18.96
N THR A 396 0.49 60.38 -20.25
CA THR A 396 -0.41 61.04 -21.20
C THR A 396 -1.70 60.24 -21.41
N LEU A 397 -1.60 58.92 -21.56
CA LEU A 397 -2.76 58.01 -21.66
C LEU A 397 -3.66 58.04 -20.42
N LEU A 398 -3.11 58.02 -19.20
CA LEU A 398 -3.86 58.06 -17.95
C LEU A 398 -4.55 59.42 -17.72
N ALA A 399 -3.99 60.49 -18.27
CA ALA A 399 -4.47 61.84 -18.03
C ALA A 399 -5.52 62.28 -19.07
N ASN A 400 -5.26 62.02 -20.35
CA ASN A 400 -6.10 62.47 -21.46
C ASN A 400 -6.85 61.33 -22.17
N GLY A 401 -6.48 60.06 -21.96
CA GLY A 401 -7.01 58.94 -22.75
C GLY A 401 -6.38 58.84 -24.15
N GLU A 402 -5.34 59.62 -24.43
CA GLU A 402 -4.66 59.65 -25.73
C GLU A 402 -3.16 59.91 -25.56
N VAL A 403 -2.40 59.56 -26.61
CA VAL A 403 -0.96 59.74 -26.69
C VAL A 403 -0.65 60.58 -27.92
N PRO A 404 -0.24 61.85 -27.77
CA PRO A 404 0.08 62.72 -28.89
C PRO A 404 1.19 62.12 -29.77
N GLY A 405 1.00 62.18 -31.09
CA GLY A 405 1.95 61.68 -32.08
C GLY A 405 2.12 60.16 -32.13
N LEU A 406 1.20 59.40 -31.52
CA LEU A 406 1.18 57.94 -31.64
C LEU A 406 0.54 57.50 -32.96
N PHE A 407 -0.50 58.21 -33.41
CA PHE A 407 -1.16 57.98 -34.69
C PHE A 407 -0.90 59.18 -35.61
N GLU A 408 -0.06 58.99 -36.63
CA GLU A 408 0.31 60.03 -37.59
C GLU A 408 0.15 59.52 -39.04
N GLY A 409 -0.02 60.44 -39.99
CA GLY A 409 -0.08 60.13 -41.42
C GLY A 409 -1.15 59.10 -41.80
N ASP A 410 -0.72 58.03 -42.49
CA ASP A 410 -1.61 56.97 -42.99
C ASP A 410 -2.30 56.21 -41.85
N GLU A 411 -1.65 56.05 -40.69
CA GLU A 411 -2.24 55.37 -39.54
C GLU A 411 -3.41 56.14 -38.93
N PHE A 412 -3.34 57.48 -38.95
CA PHE A 412 -4.43 58.34 -38.49
C PHE A 412 -5.65 58.25 -39.42
N SER A 413 -5.41 58.25 -40.73
CA SER A 413 -6.49 58.09 -41.73
C SER A 413 -7.18 56.73 -41.62
N ALA A 414 -6.40 55.67 -41.40
CA ALA A 414 -6.93 54.34 -41.12
C ALA A 414 -7.73 54.30 -39.81
N LEU A 415 -7.23 54.96 -38.74
CA LEU A 415 -7.93 55.08 -37.47
C LEU A 415 -9.28 55.79 -37.62
N MET A 416 -9.33 56.94 -38.32
CA MET A 416 -10.57 57.70 -38.54
C MET A 416 -11.62 56.88 -39.29
N THR A 417 -11.20 56.09 -40.27
CA THR A 417 -12.10 55.19 -41.00
C THR A 417 -12.70 54.14 -40.07
N GLN A 418 -11.88 53.51 -39.22
CA GLN A 418 -12.34 52.53 -38.23
C GLN A 418 -13.22 53.16 -37.13
N CYS A 419 -12.91 54.38 -36.70
CA CYS A 419 -13.73 55.11 -35.73
C CYS A 419 -15.09 55.43 -36.30
N LYS A 420 -15.16 55.81 -37.58
CA LYS A 420 -16.43 56.06 -38.28
C LYS A 420 -17.29 54.79 -38.34
N GLU A 421 -16.69 53.66 -38.68
CA GLU A 421 -17.38 52.36 -38.66
C GLU A 421 -17.88 51.99 -37.25
N GLY A 422 -17.07 52.25 -36.21
CA GLY A 422 -17.42 52.04 -34.81
C GLY A 422 -18.59 52.94 -34.35
N ALA A 423 -18.54 54.23 -34.67
CA ALA A 423 -19.58 55.19 -34.33
C ALA A 423 -20.92 54.84 -35.00
N ILE A 424 -20.89 54.44 -36.28
CA ILE A 424 -22.09 53.98 -37.01
C ILE A 424 -22.69 52.75 -36.34
N ARG A 425 -21.87 51.83 -35.82
CA ARG A 425 -22.33 50.63 -35.09
C ARG A 425 -23.06 50.97 -33.79
N GLU A 426 -22.67 52.05 -33.12
CA GLU A 426 -23.37 52.58 -31.93
C GLU A 426 -24.58 53.47 -32.28
N GLY A 427 -24.85 53.70 -33.57
CA GLY A 427 -25.95 54.54 -34.04
C GLY A 427 -25.64 56.05 -34.05
N LEU A 428 -24.37 56.44 -33.91
CA LEU A 428 -23.92 57.82 -33.97
C LEU A 428 -23.42 58.14 -35.39
N MET A 429 -24.05 59.12 -36.04
CA MET A 429 -23.59 59.64 -37.34
C MET A 429 -22.66 60.83 -37.10
N ILE A 430 -21.35 60.54 -37.05
CA ILE A 430 -20.30 61.53 -36.84
C ILE A 430 -19.43 61.58 -38.11
N ASP A 431 -19.31 62.76 -38.71
CA ASP A 431 -18.55 62.95 -39.95
C ASP A 431 -17.28 63.78 -39.77
N SER A 432 -17.18 64.59 -38.70
CA SER A 432 -15.99 65.39 -38.43
C SER A 432 -14.87 64.53 -37.82
N HIS A 433 -13.65 64.64 -38.34
CA HIS A 433 -12.47 63.94 -37.77
C HIS A 433 -12.24 64.28 -36.30
N GLU A 434 -12.50 65.52 -35.89
CA GLU A 434 -12.33 65.96 -34.50
C GLU A 434 -13.35 65.32 -33.56
N GLU A 435 -14.61 65.23 -34.01
CA GLU A 435 -15.68 64.58 -33.24
C GLU A 435 -15.47 63.06 -33.17
N LEU A 436 -14.99 62.45 -34.26
CA LEU A 436 -14.58 61.04 -34.28
C LEU A 436 -13.43 60.77 -33.30
N TYR A 437 -12.44 61.66 -33.25
CA TYR A 437 -11.34 61.55 -32.32
C TYR A 437 -11.79 61.73 -30.86
N LYS A 438 -12.68 62.70 -30.59
CA LYS A 438 -13.31 62.86 -29.26
C LYS A 438 -14.11 61.62 -28.84
N TRP A 439 -14.86 61.02 -29.78
CA TRP A 439 -15.57 59.75 -29.53
C TRP A 439 -14.57 58.61 -29.25
N PHE A 440 -13.50 58.49 -30.03
CA PHE A 440 -12.45 57.49 -29.83
C PHE A 440 -11.79 57.61 -28.45
N THR A 441 -11.39 58.83 -28.05
CA THR A 441 -10.82 59.08 -26.72
C THR A 441 -11.84 58.77 -25.62
N SER A 442 -13.12 59.07 -25.81
CA SER A 442 -14.19 58.69 -24.86
C SER A 442 -14.32 57.17 -24.71
N GLN A 443 -14.25 56.42 -25.82
CA GLN A 443 -14.31 54.96 -25.82
C GLN A 443 -13.10 54.33 -25.13
N ILE A 444 -11.90 54.89 -25.33
CA ILE A 444 -10.71 54.46 -24.58
C ILE A 444 -10.93 54.68 -23.09
N CYS A 445 -11.42 55.86 -22.69
CA CYS A 445 -11.65 56.18 -21.28
C CYS A 445 -12.67 55.26 -20.59
N THR A 446 -13.62 54.68 -21.33
CA THR A 446 -14.61 53.74 -20.78
C THR A 446 -14.13 52.29 -20.79
N ASN A 447 -13.33 51.89 -21.78
CA ASN A 447 -13.02 50.48 -22.03
C ASN A 447 -11.62 50.07 -21.58
N LEU A 448 -10.69 51.01 -21.38
CA LEU A 448 -9.30 50.72 -21.03
C LEU A 448 -9.04 50.90 -19.53
N HIS A 449 -8.55 49.84 -18.90
CA HIS A 449 -8.11 49.86 -17.51
C HIS A 449 -6.62 49.53 -17.43
N VAL A 450 -5.80 50.50 -17.05
CA VAL A 450 -4.36 50.30 -16.83
C VAL A 450 -4.11 49.87 -15.38
N VAL A 451 -3.38 48.77 -15.21
CA VAL A 451 -2.94 48.23 -13.91
C VAL A 451 -1.42 48.26 -13.86
N PHE A 452 -0.89 49.05 -12.95
CA PHE A 452 0.53 49.06 -12.62
C PHE A 452 0.82 48.20 -11.42
N THR A 453 1.84 47.34 -11.51
CA THR A 453 2.34 46.61 -10.34
C THR A 453 3.75 47.08 -9.98
N MET A 454 3.96 47.45 -8.72
CA MET A 454 5.23 47.94 -8.19
C MET A 454 5.60 47.20 -6.90
N ASN A 455 6.89 47.12 -6.64
CA ASN A 455 7.43 46.57 -5.40
C ASN A 455 7.86 47.73 -4.47
N PRO A 456 7.41 47.78 -3.20
CA PRO A 456 7.85 48.79 -2.24
C PRO A 456 9.30 48.53 -1.81
N SER A 457 10.26 48.95 -2.64
CA SER A 457 11.67 49.03 -2.25
C SER A 457 11.88 50.39 -1.58
N ALA A 458 12.57 50.42 -0.42
CA ALA A 458 12.69 51.60 0.44
C ALA A 458 13.14 52.89 -0.28
N ASP A 459 14.01 52.76 -1.29
CA ASP A 459 14.57 53.91 -2.00
C ASP A 459 13.87 54.19 -3.35
N GLY A 460 13.33 53.17 -4.03
CA GLY A 460 12.85 53.31 -5.41
C GLY A 460 11.47 53.96 -5.58
N LEU A 461 10.63 53.94 -4.55
CA LEU A 461 9.27 54.48 -4.64
C LEU A 461 9.25 56.02 -4.69
N LYS A 462 10.15 56.68 -3.95
CA LYS A 462 10.25 58.14 -3.89
C LYS A 462 10.66 58.75 -5.22
N ASP A 463 11.72 58.21 -5.83
CA ASP A 463 12.24 58.69 -7.12
C ASP A 463 11.20 58.57 -8.25
N ARG A 464 10.40 57.50 -8.23
CA ARG A 464 9.36 57.26 -9.23
C ARG A 464 8.11 58.10 -9.02
N ALA A 465 7.73 58.34 -7.76
CA ALA A 465 6.66 59.27 -7.42
C ALA A 465 6.98 60.70 -7.90
N SER A 466 8.24 61.12 -7.81
CA SER A 466 8.66 62.41 -8.35
C SER A 466 8.68 62.46 -9.89
N THR A 467 9.05 61.36 -10.55
CA THR A 467 9.18 61.31 -12.02
C THR A 467 7.81 61.28 -12.71
N SER A 468 6.84 60.56 -12.13
CA SER A 468 5.50 60.36 -12.72
C SER A 468 4.36 60.62 -11.71
N PRO A 469 4.04 61.90 -11.42
CA PRO A 469 2.99 62.28 -10.47
C PRO A 469 1.59 61.83 -10.93
N ALA A 470 1.35 61.80 -12.24
CA ALA A 470 0.06 61.39 -12.82
C ALA A 470 -0.34 59.96 -12.40
N LEU A 471 0.64 59.07 -12.26
CA LEU A 471 0.44 57.68 -11.85
C LEU A 471 -0.14 57.58 -10.43
N PHE A 472 0.29 58.42 -9.50
CA PHE A 472 -0.23 58.45 -8.12
C PHE A 472 -1.54 59.23 -7.99
N ASN A 473 -1.74 60.25 -8.83
CA ASN A 473 -2.93 61.10 -8.78
C ASN A 473 -4.15 60.49 -9.49
N ARG A 474 -3.93 59.81 -10.63
CA ARG A 474 -5.00 59.29 -11.50
C ARG A 474 -5.40 57.87 -11.12
N CYS A 475 -4.43 57.00 -10.84
CA CYS A 475 -4.70 55.63 -10.44
C CYS A 475 -5.20 55.56 -8.99
N VAL A 476 -6.07 54.59 -8.73
CA VAL A 476 -6.43 54.19 -7.36
C VAL A 476 -5.29 53.34 -6.82
N LEU A 477 -4.68 53.81 -5.72
CA LEU A 477 -3.62 53.10 -5.04
C LEU A 477 -4.22 52.03 -4.13
N ASN A 478 -3.81 50.78 -4.32
CA ASN A 478 -4.17 49.66 -3.44
C ASN A 478 -2.87 49.05 -2.90
N TRP A 479 -2.62 49.29 -1.62
CA TRP A 479 -1.45 48.77 -0.93
C TRP A 479 -1.67 47.31 -0.52
N PHE A 480 -1.11 46.41 -1.33
CA PHE A 480 -1.01 44.99 -1.02
C PHE A 480 -0.11 44.73 0.19
N GLY A 481 0.97 45.50 0.33
CA GLY A 481 1.97 45.25 1.37
C GLY A 481 2.55 43.84 1.30
N ASP A 482 2.91 43.31 2.46
CA ASP A 482 3.24 41.90 2.66
C ASP A 482 2.00 41.14 3.17
N TRP A 483 2.04 39.81 3.11
CA TRP A 483 0.97 39.00 3.68
C TRP A 483 0.90 39.18 5.20
N SER A 484 -0.31 39.32 5.72
CA SER A 484 -0.52 39.26 7.18
C SER A 484 -0.15 37.90 7.74
N LEU A 485 0.09 37.85 9.04
CA LEU A 485 0.34 36.59 9.75
C LEU A 485 -0.84 35.62 9.65
N GLU A 486 -2.07 36.15 9.64
CA GLU A 486 -3.30 35.39 9.34
C GLU A 486 -3.27 34.78 7.94
N ALA A 487 -2.86 35.55 6.93
CA ALA A 487 -2.73 35.06 5.57
C ALA A 487 -1.69 33.93 5.48
N TYR A 488 -0.50 34.10 6.08
CA TYR A 488 0.52 33.05 6.13
C TYR A 488 0.02 31.77 6.79
N TYR A 489 -0.68 31.90 7.92
CA TYR A 489 -1.26 30.76 8.62
C TYR A 489 -2.31 30.03 7.78
N GLN A 490 -3.24 30.77 7.17
CA GLN A 490 -4.30 30.21 6.33
C GLN A 490 -3.74 29.54 5.08
N VAL A 491 -2.71 30.12 4.48
CA VAL A 491 -1.98 29.53 3.35
C VAL A 491 -1.30 28.22 3.78
N GLY A 492 -0.57 28.22 4.90
CA GLY A 492 0.03 27.01 5.46
C GLY A 492 -1.01 25.92 5.72
N LYS A 493 -2.17 26.29 6.27
CA LYS A 493 -3.28 25.34 6.51
C LYS A 493 -3.79 24.76 5.19
N GLU A 494 -4.14 25.57 4.20
CA GLU A 494 -4.73 25.09 2.94
C GLU A 494 -3.79 24.13 2.17
N PHE A 495 -2.49 24.45 2.10
CA PHE A 495 -1.51 23.57 1.45
C PHE A 495 -1.28 22.25 2.20
N THR A 496 -1.57 22.19 3.51
CA THR A 496 -1.44 20.97 4.31
C THR A 496 -2.73 20.17 4.48
N ILE A 497 -3.88 20.65 3.99
CA ILE A 497 -5.17 19.94 4.08
C ILE A 497 -5.13 18.59 3.37
N LYS A 498 -4.49 18.52 2.19
CA LYS A 498 -4.40 17.28 1.40
C LYS A 498 -3.49 16.23 2.05
N MET A 499 -2.67 16.63 3.02
CA MET A 499 -1.78 15.72 3.72
C MET A 499 -2.45 15.16 4.98
N ASP A 500 -2.32 13.85 5.16
CA ASP A 500 -2.69 13.17 6.39
C ASP A 500 -1.64 13.46 7.48
N MET A 501 -1.97 14.40 8.36
CA MET A 501 -1.10 14.89 9.45
C MET A 501 -1.76 14.76 10.82
N GLU A 502 -2.95 14.16 10.91
CA GLU A 502 -3.67 14.10 12.17
C GLU A 502 -3.08 12.99 13.04
N ARG A 503 -2.66 13.36 14.25
CA ARG A 503 -2.14 12.42 15.24
C ARG A 503 -3.10 12.34 16.41
N PRO A 504 -3.78 11.19 16.64
CA PRO A 504 -4.68 11.03 17.77
C PRO A 504 -3.94 11.09 19.11
N ASP A 505 -2.64 10.76 19.13
CA ASP A 505 -1.79 10.78 20.32
C ASP A 505 -1.25 12.17 20.68
N TYR A 506 -1.60 13.21 19.90
CA TYR A 506 -1.10 14.56 20.13
C TYR A 506 -1.74 15.18 21.37
N LYS A 507 -0.90 15.68 22.28
CA LYS A 507 -1.30 16.49 23.44
C LYS A 507 -0.81 17.92 23.25
N VAL A 508 -1.71 18.86 23.47
CA VAL A 508 -1.39 20.29 23.42
C VAL A 508 -0.40 20.60 24.55
N PRO A 509 0.75 21.24 24.26
CA PRO A 509 1.68 21.68 25.30
C PRO A 509 1.06 22.72 26.24
N ASP A 510 1.47 22.75 27.51
CA ASP A 510 0.97 23.70 28.51
C ASP A 510 1.19 25.17 28.12
N ILE A 511 2.21 25.45 27.31
CA ILE A 511 2.48 26.77 26.72
C ILE A 511 2.37 26.64 25.21
N ILE A 512 1.40 27.34 24.62
CA ILE A 512 1.22 27.43 23.17
C ILE A 512 1.99 28.66 22.68
N PRO A 513 3.11 28.51 21.95
CA PRO A 513 3.78 29.64 21.32
C PRO A 513 2.97 30.07 20.10
N SER A 514 1.90 30.85 20.30
CA SER A 514 1.12 31.43 19.21
C SER A 514 1.83 32.62 18.60
N VAL A 515 1.95 32.64 17.27
CA VAL A 515 2.51 33.80 16.54
C VAL A 515 1.63 35.05 16.69
N VAL A 516 0.32 34.88 16.81
CA VAL A 516 -0.67 35.93 17.11
C VAL A 516 -1.73 35.39 18.06
N GLU A 517 -2.12 36.19 19.05
CA GLU A 517 -3.21 35.86 19.98
C GLU A 517 -4.56 35.76 19.25
N GLY A 518 -5.33 34.70 19.53
CA GLY A 518 -6.66 34.47 18.93
C GLY A 518 -6.67 33.80 17.55
N LEU A 519 -5.51 33.51 16.97
CA LEU A 519 -5.38 32.89 15.65
C LEU A 519 -5.53 31.36 15.69
N LEU A 520 -5.28 30.76 16.86
CA LEU A 520 -5.44 29.32 17.12
C LEU A 520 -6.73 29.07 17.93
N PRO A 521 -7.47 27.97 17.62
CA PRO A 521 -8.57 27.53 18.48
C PRO A 521 -8.06 27.08 19.85
N GLU A 522 -8.94 27.07 20.87
CA GLU A 522 -8.58 26.73 22.27
C GLU A 522 -7.90 25.36 22.39
N CYS A 523 -8.28 24.39 21.55
CA CYS A 523 -7.63 23.09 21.42
C CYS A 523 -7.06 22.91 20.00
N PRO A 524 -5.81 23.35 19.73
CA PRO A 524 -5.24 23.26 18.40
C PRO A 524 -4.91 21.81 18.03
N SER A 525 -5.26 21.42 16.81
CA SER A 525 -4.83 20.14 16.23
C SER A 525 -3.33 20.16 15.89
N PHE A 526 -2.73 18.98 15.72
CA PHE A 526 -1.32 18.87 15.32
C PHE A 526 -1.04 19.63 14.01
N ARG A 527 -1.94 19.54 13.02
CA ARG A 527 -1.84 20.27 11.75
C ARG A 527 -1.80 21.79 11.95
N GLU A 528 -2.63 22.31 12.84
CA GLU A 528 -2.67 23.74 13.14
C GLU A 528 -1.41 24.22 13.83
N MET A 529 -0.82 23.39 14.70
CA MET A 529 0.46 23.67 15.32
C MET A 529 1.61 23.68 14.31
N VAL A 530 1.63 22.75 13.36
CA VAL A 530 2.61 22.73 12.25
C VAL A 530 2.44 23.99 11.37
N SER A 531 1.20 24.39 11.08
CA SER A 531 0.93 25.60 10.31
C SER A 531 1.44 26.85 11.03
N ASN A 532 1.23 26.94 12.35
CA ASN A 532 1.78 28.01 13.19
C ASN A 532 3.32 28.01 13.19
N ALA A 533 3.95 26.84 13.22
CA ALA A 533 5.41 26.72 13.14
C ALA A 533 5.96 27.23 11.80
N PHE A 534 5.25 27.03 10.68
CA PHE A 534 5.69 27.60 9.40
C PHE A 534 5.75 29.13 9.43
N VAL A 535 4.72 29.76 9.99
CA VAL A 535 4.69 31.22 10.13
C VAL A 535 5.81 31.70 11.03
N PHE A 536 6.04 31.02 12.16
CA PHE A 536 7.13 31.34 13.07
C PHE A 536 8.50 31.28 12.39
N VAL A 537 8.79 30.19 11.66
CA VAL A 537 10.06 30.05 10.92
C VAL A 537 10.23 31.20 9.91
N HIS A 538 9.18 31.53 9.17
CA HIS A 538 9.21 32.64 8.20
C HIS A 538 9.49 33.99 8.87
N GLN A 539 8.85 34.29 10.00
CA GLN A 539 9.11 35.53 10.76
C GLN A 539 10.54 35.61 11.30
N THR A 540 11.07 34.51 11.84
CA THR A 540 12.45 34.49 12.35
C THR A 540 13.46 34.78 11.24
N LEU A 541 13.15 34.41 10.00
CA LEU A 541 13.97 34.74 8.84
C LEU A 541 13.98 36.26 8.58
N HIS A 542 12.84 36.95 8.69
CA HIS A 542 12.77 38.41 8.59
C HIS A 542 13.61 39.09 9.67
N GLU A 543 13.51 38.63 10.93
CA GLU A 543 14.33 39.16 12.01
C GLU A 543 15.83 38.92 11.80
N ALA A 544 16.20 37.70 11.37
CA ALA A 544 17.59 37.33 11.09
C ALA A 544 18.16 38.22 9.98
N ASN A 545 17.38 38.46 8.92
CA ASN A 545 17.78 39.30 7.81
C ASN A 545 17.95 40.77 8.22
N LEU A 546 17.06 41.29 9.06
CA LEU A 546 17.20 42.64 9.65
C LEU A 546 18.46 42.75 10.52
N ARG A 547 18.77 41.72 11.31
CA ARG A 547 20.00 41.65 12.12
C ARG A 547 21.25 41.59 11.23
N LEU A 548 21.21 40.87 10.11
CA LEU A 548 22.30 40.82 9.11
C LEU A 548 22.48 42.16 8.41
N GLN A 549 21.39 42.84 8.04
CA GLN A 549 21.43 44.17 7.43
C GLN A 549 22.14 45.17 8.36
N LYS A 550 21.79 45.17 9.64
CA LYS A 550 22.42 46.02 10.66
C LYS A 550 23.92 45.73 10.84
N ARG A 551 24.37 44.52 10.53
CA ARG A 551 25.79 44.12 10.58
C ARG A 551 26.56 44.44 9.30
N GLY A 552 25.89 45.00 8.27
CA GLY A 552 26.51 45.31 6.98
C GLY A 552 26.79 44.07 6.11
N ALA A 553 26.22 42.91 6.46
CA ALA A 553 26.33 41.71 5.65
C ALA A 553 25.39 41.80 4.43
N ARG A 554 25.68 41.00 3.39
CA ARG A 554 24.77 40.86 2.24
C ARG A 554 23.45 40.25 2.74
N THR A 555 22.35 40.93 2.44
CA THR A 555 20.99 40.49 2.76
C THR A 555 20.28 39.99 1.50
N MET A 556 19.31 39.10 1.69
CA MET A 556 18.41 38.63 0.64
C MET A 556 17.02 39.17 0.89
N TRP A 557 16.23 39.43 -0.14
CA TRP A 557 14.82 39.80 0.05
C TRP A 557 13.99 38.57 0.35
N ILE A 558 13.18 38.64 1.41
CA ILE A 558 12.25 37.56 1.78
C ILE A 558 10.88 37.93 1.23
N THR A 559 10.21 36.99 0.59
CA THR A 559 8.96 37.21 -0.12
C THR A 559 8.01 36.04 0.11
N PRO A 560 6.68 36.23 -0.09
CA PRO A 560 5.72 35.13 -0.05
C PRO A 560 6.06 33.93 -0.94
N ARG A 561 6.84 34.11 -2.02
CA ARG A 561 7.31 32.97 -2.84
C ARG A 561 8.18 32.02 -2.05
N HIS A 562 9.10 32.54 -1.23
CA HIS A 562 9.95 31.69 -0.40
C HIS A 562 9.15 30.91 0.65
N PHE A 563 8.04 31.48 1.14
CA PHE A 563 7.13 30.78 2.03
C PHE A 563 6.39 29.64 1.32
N LEU A 564 5.91 29.88 0.10
CA LEU A 564 5.27 28.84 -0.73
C LEU A 564 6.27 27.73 -1.09
N ASP A 565 7.49 28.09 -1.48
CA ASP A 565 8.57 27.13 -1.77
C ASP A 565 8.93 26.32 -0.52
N PHE A 566 8.98 26.95 0.65
CA PHE A 566 9.21 26.27 1.93
C PHE A 566 8.13 25.24 2.24
N ILE A 567 6.84 25.61 2.11
CA ILE A 567 5.74 24.67 2.32
C ILE A 567 5.78 23.54 1.29
N ALA A 568 5.98 23.86 0.01
CA ALA A 568 6.07 22.87 -1.05
C ALA A 568 7.22 21.88 -0.82
N HIS A 569 8.38 22.38 -0.38
CA HIS A 569 9.52 21.54 -0.02
C HIS A 569 9.20 20.63 1.16
N PHE A 570 8.56 21.16 2.21
CA PHE A 570 8.13 20.37 3.36
C PHE A 570 7.14 19.27 2.96
N VAL A 571 6.15 19.60 2.13
CA VAL A 571 5.15 18.65 1.59
C VAL A 571 5.85 17.51 0.85
N ASN A 572 6.76 17.84 -0.07
CA ASN A 572 7.49 16.85 -0.85
C ASN A 572 8.37 15.96 0.02
N LEU A 573 9.09 16.54 0.97
CA LEU A 573 9.95 15.78 1.88
C LEU A 573 9.13 14.85 2.79
N MET A 574 7.98 15.30 3.28
CA MET A 574 7.07 14.47 4.07
C MET A 574 6.54 13.29 3.26
N HIS A 575 6.16 13.50 2.00
CA HIS A 575 5.73 12.42 1.11
C HIS A 575 6.86 11.43 0.83
N GLU A 576 8.04 11.91 0.48
CA GLU A 576 9.22 11.08 0.23
C GLU A 576 9.56 10.22 1.45
N LYS A 577 9.75 10.85 2.62
CA LYS A 577 10.13 10.13 3.85
C LYS A 577 9.05 9.22 4.39
N ARG A 578 7.78 9.57 4.22
CA ARG A 578 6.66 8.68 4.58
C ARG A 578 6.63 7.46 3.67
N SER A 579 6.79 7.63 2.37
CA SER A 579 6.87 6.51 1.41
C SER A 579 8.04 5.58 1.73
N ASP A 580 9.24 6.14 1.96
CA ASP A 580 10.43 5.35 2.33
C ASP A 580 10.19 4.54 3.62
N LEU A 581 9.59 5.16 4.64
CA LEU A 581 9.31 4.49 5.92
C LEU A 581 8.18 3.47 5.82
N GLU A 582 7.14 3.74 5.03
CA GLU A 582 6.04 2.79 4.77
C GLU A 582 6.56 1.55 4.03
N GLU A 583 7.47 1.71 3.07
CA GLU A 583 8.12 0.59 2.39
C GLU A 583 8.98 -0.23 3.35
N GLN A 584 9.79 0.43 4.20
CA GLN A 584 10.57 -0.25 5.23
C GLN A 584 9.67 -0.98 6.25
N GLN A 585 8.58 -0.35 6.68
CA GLN A 585 7.61 -0.95 7.58
C GLN A 585 6.92 -2.15 6.94
N LEU A 586 6.54 -2.06 5.67
CA LEU A 586 5.96 -3.17 4.91
C LEU A 586 6.94 -4.33 4.81
N HIS A 587 8.20 -4.06 4.48
CA HIS A 587 9.25 -5.08 4.42
C HIS A 587 9.43 -5.78 5.78
N LEU A 588 9.49 -5.01 6.88
CA LEU A 588 9.55 -5.55 8.24
C LEU A 588 8.30 -6.35 8.60
N HIS A 589 7.11 -5.88 8.22
CA HIS A 589 5.85 -6.57 8.49
C HIS A 589 5.76 -7.90 7.75
N ILE A 590 6.15 -7.93 6.47
CA ILE A 590 6.26 -9.16 5.68
C ILE A 590 7.29 -10.10 6.31
N GLY A 591 8.45 -9.57 6.73
CA GLY A 591 9.47 -10.34 7.43
C GLY A 591 8.94 -10.98 8.72
N LEU A 592 8.28 -10.19 9.58
CA LEU A 592 7.66 -10.66 10.82
C LEU A 592 6.54 -11.67 10.56
N GLN A 593 5.73 -11.45 9.54
CA GLN A 593 4.69 -12.40 9.13
C GLN A 593 5.30 -13.73 8.69
N LYS A 594 6.38 -13.69 7.89
CA LYS A 594 7.09 -14.91 7.47
C LYS A 594 7.73 -15.64 8.64
N ILE A 595 8.32 -14.91 9.59
CA ILE A 595 8.84 -15.48 10.83
C ILE A 595 7.71 -16.15 11.62
N LYS A 596 6.57 -15.46 11.79
CA LYS A 596 5.40 -16.01 12.49
C LYS A 596 4.86 -17.28 11.81
N GLU A 597 4.69 -17.25 10.49
CA GLU A 597 4.28 -18.41 9.68
C GLU A 597 5.27 -19.57 9.85
N THR A 598 6.57 -19.28 9.90
CA THR A 598 7.62 -20.30 10.07
C THR A 598 7.58 -20.90 11.47
N VAL A 599 7.40 -20.08 12.51
CA VAL A 599 7.25 -20.54 13.90
C VAL A 599 6.03 -21.45 14.03
N GLU A 600 4.88 -21.07 13.45
CA GLU A 600 3.67 -21.90 13.44
C GLU A 600 3.90 -23.23 12.70
N GLN A 601 4.61 -23.21 11.56
CA GLN A 601 4.95 -24.44 10.82
C GLN A 601 5.91 -25.36 11.60
N VAL A 602 6.92 -24.80 12.27
CA VAL A 602 7.86 -25.57 13.11
C VAL A 602 7.12 -26.19 14.29
N GLU A 603 6.19 -25.47 14.93
CA GLU A 603 5.39 -26.01 16.02
C GLU A 603 4.51 -27.20 15.57
N VAL A 604 3.88 -27.10 14.39
CA VAL A 604 3.11 -28.22 13.81
C VAL A 604 4.01 -29.41 13.47
N MET A 605 5.19 -29.16 12.88
CA MET A 605 6.15 -30.21 12.56
C MET A 605 6.68 -30.92 13.82
N GLN A 606 7.00 -30.18 14.88
CA GLN A 606 7.42 -30.74 16.17
C GLN A 606 6.33 -31.63 16.78
N LYS A 607 5.06 -31.20 16.78
CA LYS A 607 3.94 -32.03 17.22
C LYS A 607 3.84 -33.32 16.39
N SER A 608 3.93 -33.23 15.07
CA SER A 608 3.90 -34.40 14.19
C SER A 608 5.08 -35.37 14.43
N LEU A 609 6.26 -34.83 14.75
CA LEU A 609 7.46 -35.61 15.05
C LEU A 609 7.25 -36.43 16.32
N THR A 610 6.76 -35.80 17.39
CA THR A 610 6.49 -36.48 18.66
C THR A 610 5.43 -37.58 18.54
N GLN A 611 4.42 -37.38 17.68
CA GLN A 611 3.41 -38.40 17.42
C GLN A 611 3.99 -39.56 16.61
N LYS A 612 4.70 -39.29 15.52
CA LYS A 612 5.33 -40.33 14.68
C LYS A 612 6.43 -41.10 15.43
N SER A 613 7.17 -40.46 16.34
CA SER A 613 8.16 -41.15 17.17
C SER A 613 7.52 -42.15 18.13
N LEU A 614 6.38 -41.78 18.72
CA LEU A 614 5.63 -42.66 19.61
C LEU A 614 5.02 -43.85 18.84
N GLU A 615 4.49 -43.62 17.64
CA GLU A 615 3.99 -44.68 16.75
C GLU A 615 5.12 -45.65 16.34
N LEU A 616 6.31 -45.13 16.01
CA LEU A 616 7.48 -45.95 15.68
C LEU A 616 7.93 -46.83 16.85
N GLU A 617 7.93 -46.29 18.07
CA GLU A 617 8.30 -47.05 19.27
C GLU A 617 7.31 -48.19 19.53
N GLN A 618 6.01 -47.92 19.38
CA GLN A 618 4.97 -48.95 19.49
C GLN A 618 5.13 -50.05 18.43
N MET A 619 5.38 -49.68 17.17
CA MET A 619 5.59 -50.67 16.09
C MET A 619 6.87 -51.48 16.28
N ASN A 620 7.97 -50.86 16.72
CA ASN A 620 9.22 -51.57 17.03
C ASN A 620 9.04 -52.56 18.18
N ASN A 621 8.29 -52.18 19.22
CA ASN A 621 7.98 -53.08 20.33
C ASN A 621 7.13 -54.27 19.85
N ALA A 622 6.09 -54.02 19.05
CA ALA A 622 5.27 -55.08 18.46
C ALA A 622 6.07 -56.02 17.54
N ALA A 623 6.99 -55.48 16.73
CA ALA A 623 7.87 -56.28 15.87
C ALA A 623 8.85 -57.13 16.70
N ASN A 624 9.43 -56.56 17.76
CA ASN A 624 10.33 -57.29 18.67
C ASN A 624 9.64 -58.44 19.40
N ASP A 625 8.38 -58.26 19.82
CA ASP A 625 7.62 -59.33 20.46
C ASP A 625 7.29 -60.47 19.49
N LYS A 626 6.94 -60.15 18.24
CA LYS A 626 6.73 -61.14 17.18
C LYS A 626 8.01 -61.90 16.82
N LEU A 627 9.17 -61.22 16.80
CA LEU A 627 10.47 -61.85 16.59
C LEU A 627 10.79 -62.86 17.70
N LYS A 628 10.55 -62.49 18.97
CA LYS A 628 10.78 -63.40 20.11
C LYS A 628 9.95 -64.68 19.99
N GLN A 629 8.67 -64.56 19.63
CA GLN A 629 7.79 -65.71 19.41
C GLN A 629 8.31 -66.59 18.25
N MET A 630 8.70 -65.99 17.13
CA MET A 630 9.26 -66.72 15.99
C MET A 630 10.53 -67.50 16.34
N VAL A 631 11.44 -66.90 17.11
CA VAL A 631 12.70 -67.55 17.53
C VAL A 631 12.43 -68.72 18.47
N GLN A 632 11.44 -68.60 19.37
CA GLN A 632 11.04 -69.71 20.25
C GLN A 632 10.46 -70.89 19.45
N ASP A 633 9.49 -70.62 18.56
CA ASP A 633 8.85 -71.65 17.73
C ASP A 633 9.87 -72.33 16.78
N GLN A 634 10.83 -71.57 16.24
CA GLN A 634 11.90 -72.12 15.40
C GLN A 634 12.83 -73.04 16.17
N GLN A 635 13.23 -72.66 17.39
CA GLN A 635 14.05 -73.53 18.25
C GLN A 635 13.33 -74.82 18.63
N GLU A 636 12.00 -74.75 18.83
CA GLU A 636 11.19 -75.92 19.14
C GLU A 636 11.06 -76.87 17.94
N ALA A 637 10.87 -76.33 16.73
CA ALA A 637 10.82 -77.10 15.50
C ALA A 637 12.17 -77.81 15.21
N GLU A 638 13.30 -77.13 15.39
CA GLU A 638 14.65 -77.68 15.16
C GLU A 638 14.96 -78.87 16.11
N LYS A 639 14.57 -78.76 17.39
CA LYS A 639 14.71 -79.84 18.38
C LYS A 639 13.87 -81.07 18.02
N LYS A 640 12.63 -80.88 17.55
CA LYS A 640 11.76 -82.00 17.14
C LYS A 640 12.26 -82.67 15.86
N LYS A 641 12.80 -81.89 14.91
CA LYS A 641 13.39 -82.41 13.66
C LYS A 641 14.61 -83.29 13.89
N THR A 642 15.51 -82.87 14.77
CA THR A 642 16.71 -83.65 15.13
C THR A 642 16.35 -84.94 15.88
N MET A 643 15.30 -84.95 16.71
CA MET A 643 14.81 -86.19 17.34
C MET A 643 14.19 -87.16 16.33
N SER A 644 13.43 -86.67 15.34
CA SER A 644 12.84 -87.53 14.29
C SER A 644 13.89 -88.25 13.44
N GLN A 645 14.99 -87.57 13.08
CA GLN A 645 16.07 -88.16 12.28
C GLN A 645 16.80 -89.30 13.01
N ARG A 646 17.04 -89.15 14.32
CA ARG A 646 17.67 -90.21 15.13
C ARG A 646 16.78 -91.45 15.22
N LEU A 647 15.47 -91.27 15.41
CA LEU A 647 14.52 -92.38 15.49
C LEU A 647 14.46 -93.20 14.19
N GLN A 648 14.62 -92.55 13.03
CA GLN A 648 14.62 -93.21 11.71
C GLN A 648 15.88 -94.05 11.47
N GLU A 649 17.05 -93.63 11.96
CA GLU A 649 18.30 -94.41 11.87
C GLU A 649 18.30 -95.64 12.78
N GLU A 650 17.69 -95.57 13.96
CA GLU A 650 17.57 -96.73 14.86
C GLU A 650 16.63 -97.81 14.31
N LEU A 651 15.57 -97.39 13.60
CA LEU A 651 14.56 -98.30 13.07
C LEU A 651 15.10 -99.19 11.93
N THR A 652 15.94 -98.65 11.06
CA THR A 652 16.51 -99.39 9.91
C THR A 652 17.48 -100.49 10.35
N ASN A 653 18.26 -100.24 11.41
CA ASN A 653 19.18 -101.21 11.97
C ASN A 653 18.46 -102.38 12.65
N GLN A 654 17.31 -102.13 13.31
CA GLN A 654 16.52 -103.17 13.96
C GLN A 654 15.87 -104.14 12.96
N GLU A 655 15.44 -103.68 11.79
CA GLU A 655 14.79 -104.53 10.77
C GLU A 655 15.76 -105.54 10.11
N LEU A 656 17.03 -105.17 9.93
CA LEU A 656 18.05 -106.06 9.36
C LEU A 656 18.35 -107.26 10.28
N TYR A 657 18.41 -107.01 11.59
CA TYR A 657 18.74 -108.03 12.60
C TYR A 657 17.66 -109.11 12.74
N ILE A 658 16.38 -108.75 12.61
CA ILE A 658 15.24 -109.69 12.73
C ILE A 658 15.24 -110.74 11.61
N ASN A 659 15.66 -110.36 10.40
CA ASN A 659 15.62 -111.24 9.23
C ASN A 659 16.66 -112.38 9.29
N GLU A 660 17.86 -112.12 9.81
CA GLU A 660 18.92 -113.14 9.90
C GLU A 660 18.57 -114.26 10.90
N LYS A 661 17.96 -113.93 12.04
CA LYS A 661 17.59 -114.92 13.06
C LYS A 661 16.47 -115.87 12.60
N ARG A 662 15.60 -115.45 11.67
CA ARG A 662 14.45 -116.24 11.20
C ARG A 662 14.84 -117.46 10.36
N THR A 663 15.88 -117.34 9.54
CA THR A 663 16.32 -118.41 8.62
C THR A 663 17.01 -119.56 9.35
N LEU A 664 17.68 -119.28 10.47
CA LEU A 664 18.43 -120.26 11.27
C LEU A 664 17.51 -121.28 11.96
N VAL A 665 16.34 -120.84 12.45
CA VAL A 665 15.39 -121.68 13.21
C VAL A 665 14.67 -122.72 12.33
N MET A 666 14.48 -122.46 11.03
CA MET A 666 13.78 -123.40 10.14
C MET A 666 14.63 -124.60 9.70
N ASN A 667 15.95 -124.47 9.67
CA ASN A 667 16.82 -125.55 9.18
C ASN A 667 16.96 -126.73 10.16
N GLU A 668 16.95 -126.47 11.48
CA GLU A 668 17.17 -127.53 12.50
C GLU A 668 15.95 -128.45 12.73
N LEU A 669 14.72 -128.00 12.39
CA LEU A 669 13.49 -128.78 12.60
C LEU A 669 13.27 -129.92 11.57
N SER A 670 13.85 -129.81 10.37
CA SER A 670 13.57 -130.73 9.26
C SER A 670 14.20 -132.12 9.37
N GLN A 671 15.18 -132.33 10.25
CA GLN A 671 16.02 -133.54 10.23
C GLN A 671 15.41 -134.77 10.93
N VAL A 672 14.40 -134.64 11.80
CA VAL A 672 13.98 -135.75 12.70
C VAL A 672 12.51 -136.14 12.65
N GLU A 673 11.63 -135.32 12.07
CA GLU A 673 10.23 -135.70 11.83
C GLU A 673 10.03 -137.04 11.07
N PRO A 674 10.81 -137.39 10.02
CA PRO A 674 10.55 -138.62 9.27
C PRO A 674 10.83 -139.91 10.07
N ALA A 675 11.80 -139.90 11.00
CA ALA A 675 12.19 -141.09 11.76
C ALA A 675 11.11 -141.55 12.76
N VAL A 676 10.32 -140.61 13.31
CA VAL A 676 9.22 -140.90 14.24
C VAL A 676 8.00 -141.45 13.51
N ALA A 677 7.69 -140.91 12.34
CA ALA A 677 6.57 -141.35 11.51
C ALA A 677 6.72 -142.81 11.06
N GLU A 678 7.94 -143.21 10.65
CA GLU A 678 8.24 -144.59 10.25
C GLU A 678 8.03 -145.57 11.42
N ALA A 679 8.46 -145.19 12.63
CA ALA A 679 8.35 -146.05 13.80
C ALA A 679 6.89 -146.21 14.28
N LYS A 680 6.05 -145.17 14.16
CA LYS A 680 4.59 -145.27 14.46
C LYS A 680 3.87 -146.21 13.48
N GLN A 681 4.20 -146.17 12.19
CA GLN A 681 3.60 -147.10 11.21
C GLN A 681 3.96 -148.56 11.49
N ALA A 682 5.19 -148.84 11.91
CA ALA A 682 5.65 -150.19 12.21
C ALA A 682 4.87 -150.83 13.38
N VAL A 683 4.47 -150.05 14.38
CA VAL A 683 3.65 -150.55 15.52
C VAL A 683 2.20 -150.81 15.12
N ASN A 684 1.63 -149.97 14.25
CA ASN A 684 0.24 -150.15 13.80
C ASN A 684 0.05 -151.41 12.92
N ALA A 685 1.14 -151.92 12.31
CA ALA A 685 1.11 -153.10 11.44
C ALA A 685 1.10 -154.46 12.18
N ILE A 686 1.14 -154.49 13.51
CA ILE A 686 1.20 -155.74 14.30
C ILE A 686 -0.16 -156.48 14.25
N LYS A 687 -0.16 -157.75 13.83
CA LYS A 687 -1.39 -158.55 13.72
C LYS A 687 -1.84 -159.07 15.10
N ARG A 688 -3.15 -159.05 15.38
CA ARG A 688 -3.74 -159.57 16.64
C ARG A 688 -3.29 -161.00 16.97
N ALA A 689 -3.10 -161.86 15.96
CA ALA A 689 -2.62 -163.23 16.17
C ALA A 689 -1.26 -163.30 16.89
N GLN A 690 -0.33 -162.40 16.54
CA GLN A 690 1.02 -162.36 17.11
C GLN A 690 1.00 -161.89 18.58
N LEU A 691 0.02 -161.05 18.96
CA LEU A 691 -0.19 -160.68 20.37
C LEU A 691 -0.82 -161.81 21.19
N VAL A 692 -1.67 -162.65 20.59
CA VAL A 692 -2.24 -163.82 21.27
C VAL A 692 -1.16 -164.84 21.61
N GLU A 693 -0.16 -165.03 20.75
CA GLU A 693 1.00 -165.90 21.04
C GLU A 693 1.79 -165.41 22.26
N VAL A 694 2.09 -164.12 22.35
CA VAL A 694 2.78 -163.55 23.53
C VAL A 694 1.90 -163.63 24.79
N ARG A 695 0.58 -163.47 24.66
CA ARG A 695 -0.40 -163.62 25.76
C ARG A 695 -0.50 -165.06 26.29
N ALA A 696 -0.21 -166.08 25.48
CA ALA A 696 -0.33 -167.48 25.87
C ALA A 696 0.89 -167.99 26.66
N LEU A 697 2.02 -167.28 26.63
CA LEU A 697 3.25 -167.70 27.29
C LEU A 697 3.11 -167.63 28.82
N GLY A 698 3.30 -168.78 29.48
CA GLY A 698 3.34 -168.86 30.94
C GLY A 698 4.58 -168.16 31.53
N ASN A 699 5.74 -168.32 30.89
CA ASN A 699 6.99 -167.63 31.24
C ASN A 699 7.76 -167.25 29.96
N PRO A 700 7.84 -165.95 29.60
CA PRO A 700 8.41 -165.51 28.32
C PRO A 700 9.96 -165.46 28.35
N PRO A 701 10.63 -165.54 27.19
CA PRO A 701 12.06 -165.31 27.10
C PRO A 701 12.42 -163.86 27.48
N GLN A 702 13.60 -163.69 28.10
CA GLN A 702 14.05 -162.42 28.69
C GLN A 702 14.00 -161.19 27.75
N PRO A 703 14.33 -161.27 26.44
CA PRO A 703 14.21 -160.13 25.52
C PRO A 703 12.76 -159.64 25.34
N VAL A 704 11.78 -160.54 25.39
CA VAL A 704 10.36 -160.21 25.27
C VAL A 704 9.86 -159.53 26.55
N LYS A 705 10.32 -160.01 27.71
CA LYS A 705 9.99 -159.39 29.00
C LYS A 705 10.49 -157.94 29.06
N LEU A 706 11.76 -157.71 28.70
CA LEU A 706 12.37 -156.37 28.69
C LEU A 706 11.67 -155.42 27.70
N ALA A 707 11.29 -155.92 26.52
CA ALA A 707 10.55 -155.16 25.52
C ALA A 707 9.18 -154.68 26.00
N ILE A 708 8.45 -155.51 26.73
CA ILE A 708 7.12 -155.15 27.22
C ILE A 708 7.24 -154.23 28.45
N GLU A 709 8.20 -154.51 29.33
CA GLU A 709 8.47 -153.69 30.51
C GLU A 709 8.85 -152.24 30.15
N SER A 710 9.68 -152.05 29.12
CA SER A 710 10.12 -150.72 28.67
C SER A 710 8.96 -149.89 28.07
N ILE A 711 8.07 -150.50 27.31
CA ILE A 711 6.90 -149.83 26.74
C ILE A 711 5.93 -149.44 27.86
N CYS A 712 5.67 -150.34 28.81
CA CYS A 712 4.85 -150.04 29.98
C CYS A 712 5.45 -148.90 30.81
N THR A 713 6.78 -148.87 30.97
CA THR A 713 7.48 -147.78 31.65
C THR A 713 7.28 -146.43 30.94
N MET A 714 7.30 -146.38 29.61
CA MET A 714 7.00 -145.15 28.87
C MET A 714 5.52 -144.74 28.93
N LEU A 715 4.62 -145.70 29.13
CA LEU A 715 3.20 -145.44 29.36
C LEU A 715 2.89 -145.04 30.83
N GLY A 716 3.92 -144.92 31.68
CA GLY A 716 3.82 -144.38 33.03
C GLY A 716 3.62 -145.41 34.16
N GLU A 717 3.69 -146.71 33.86
CA GLU A 717 3.46 -147.79 34.84
C GLU A 717 4.80 -148.40 35.28
N THR A 718 5.10 -148.42 36.59
CA THR A 718 6.39 -148.84 37.15
C THR A 718 6.24 -149.99 38.16
N ASP A 719 7.17 -150.95 38.11
CA ASP A 719 7.30 -152.15 38.98
C ASP A 719 6.14 -153.16 38.97
N LEU A 720 5.99 -153.90 37.87
CA LEU A 720 4.95 -154.93 37.69
C LEU A 720 5.54 -156.33 37.50
N ASP A 721 5.02 -157.30 38.26
CA ASP A 721 5.36 -158.71 38.10
C ASP A 721 4.82 -159.25 36.75
N TRP A 722 5.36 -160.33 36.18
CA TRP A 722 4.95 -160.79 34.82
C TRP A 722 3.43 -161.02 34.71
N LYS A 723 2.80 -161.44 35.81
CA LYS A 723 1.36 -161.64 35.91
C LYS A 723 0.58 -160.33 35.69
N GLU A 724 1.10 -159.22 36.18
CA GLU A 724 0.52 -157.89 36.02
C GLU A 724 0.84 -157.30 34.63
N LEU A 725 2.07 -157.43 34.13
CA LEU A 725 2.42 -157.05 32.75
C LEU A 725 1.52 -157.77 31.72
N ARG A 726 1.20 -159.05 31.97
CA ARG A 726 0.25 -159.82 31.14
C ARG A 726 -1.15 -159.22 31.18
N SER A 727 -1.60 -158.67 32.30
CA SER A 727 -2.93 -158.03 32.41
C SER A 727 -3.03 -156.76 31.55
N TYR A 728 -1.94 -155.99 31.44
CA TYR A 728 -1.89 -154.80 30.59
C TYR A 728 -1.93 -155.16 29.10
N LEU A 729 -1.28 -156.25 28.69
CA LEU A 729 -1.35 -156.78 27.32
C LEU A 729 -2.75 -157.30 26.94
N ILE A 730 -3.58 -157.66 27.91
CA ILE A 730 -4.96 -158.14 27.66
C ILE A 730 -5.88 -156.98 27.26
N ARG A 731 -5.61 -155.75 27.71
CA ARG A 731 -6.47 -154.59 27.42
C ARG A 731 -6.54 -154.32 25.92
N ASP A 732 -7.74 -154.18 25.37
CA ASP A 732 -7.97 -153.97 23.93
C ASP A 732 -7.37 -152.65 23.40
N ASN A 733 -7.07 -151.70 24.28
CA ASN A 733 -6.53 -150.38 23.96
C ASN A 733 -4.99 -150.29 23.95
N PHE A 734 -4.26 -151.39 24.20
CA PHE A 734 -2.80 -151.33 24.36
C PHE A 734 -2.04 -150.79 23.12
N ILE A 735 -2.34 -151.27 21.91
CA ILE A 735 -1.68 -150.76 20.68
C ILE A 735 -2.07 -149.30 20.41
N SER A 736 -3.34 -148.92 20.63
CA SER A 736 -3.78 -147.53 20.42
C SER A 736 -3.07 -146.55 21.35
N SER A 737 -2.75 -146.95 22.57
CA SER A 737 -1.99 -146.11 23.52
C SER A 737 -0.55 -145.85 23.04
N ILE A 738 0.07 -146.76 22.29
CA ILE A 738 1.41 -146.57 21.74
C ILE A 738 1.37 -145.62 20.52
N VAL A 739 0.37 -145.77 19.64
CA VAL A 739 0.25 -144.93 18.44
C VAL A 739 -0.13 -143.49 18.78
N ASN A 740 -1.03 -143.31 19.75
CA ASN A 740 -1.53 -142.01 20.20
C ASN A 740 -0.65 -141.34 21.26
N PHE A 741 0.49 -141.93 21.61
CA PHE A 741 1.44 -141.31 22.52
C PHE A 741 2.00 -140.02 21.90
N ASN A 742 1.91 -138.92 22.65
CA ASN A 742 2.33 -137.59 22.22
C ASN A 742 3.59 -137.18 22.99
N ALA A 743 4.69 -136.92 22.28
CA ALA A 743 6.01 -136.69 22.87
C ALA A 743 6.10 -135.39 23.70
N GLU A 744 5.14 -134.48 23.53
CA GLU A 744 5.02 -133.24 24.32
C GLU A 744 4.49 -133.49 25.74
N ASP A 745 3.73 -134.57 25.96
CA ASP A 745 3.14 -134.90 27.28
C ASP A 745 4.16 -135.48 28.27
N ILE A 746 5.33 -135.92 27.81
CA ILE A 746 6.49 -136.20 28.68
C ILE A 746 6.96 -134.92 29.39
N THR A 747 6.63 -133.75 28.83
CA THR A 747 7.20 -132.46 29.24
C THR A 747 6.17 -131.52 29.88
N HIS A 748 4.87 -131.69 29.63
CA HIS A 748 3.85 -130.72 30.04
C HIS A 748 2.60 -131.35 30.64
N ILE A 749 2.61 -131.61 31.95
CA ILE A 749 1.36 -131.80 32.72
C ILE A 749 1.43 -130.93 34.01
N TYR A 750 0.56 -129.91 34.02
CA TYR A 750 0.25 -128.87 35.03
C TYR A 750 1.06 -127.56 35.03
N LEU A 751 0.37 -126.54 34.52
CA LEU A 751 0.69 -125.11 34.43
C LEU A 751 0.69 -124.44 35.81
N SER A 752 1.69 -123.57 36.05
CA SER A 752 1.89 -122.67 37.21
C SER A 752 2.90 -123.16 38.26
N ILE A 753 4.10 -122.56 38.22
CA ILE A 753 5.09 -122.42 39.31
C ILE A 753 5.61 -123.75 39.92
N CYS A 754 6.92 -124.02 39.77
CA CYS A 754 7.73 -125.13 40.34
C CYS A 754 7.78 -126.48 39.58
N ILE A 755 8.28 -126.56 38.34
CA ILE A 755 8.57 -127.87 37.72
C ILE A 755 9.80 -127.81 36.80
N TYR A 756 11.00 -128.07 37.34
CA TYR A 756 12.21 -128.38 36.56
C TYR A 756 12.83 -129.73 36.94
N PHE A 757 12.21 -130.49 37.85
CA PHE A 757 12.91 -131.58 38.55
C PHE A 757 12.31 -132.98 38.43
N PHE A 758 11.18 -133.19 37.74
CA PHE A 758 10.50 -134.49 37.73
C PHE A 758 10.38 -135.18 36.35
N SER A 759 10.49 -134.46 35.22
CA SER A 759 10.27 -135.06 33.87
C SER A 759 11.48 -135.81 33.30
N ASP A 760 12.70 -135.50 33.73
CA ASP A 760 13.92 -136.21 33.27
C ASP A 760 14.02 -137.64 33.83
N SER A 761 13.25 -137.98 34.89
CA SER A 761 13.31 -139.27 35.60
C SER A 761 12.97 -140.47 34.69
N ILE A 762 11.91 -140.39 33.87
CA ILE A 762 11.48 -141.51 33.00
C ILE A 762 12.45 -141.69 31.82
N ARG A 763 12.94 -140.59 31.24
CA ARG A 763 13.91 -140.59 30.12
C ARG A 763 15.24 -141.21 30.54
N ASP A 764 15.77 -140.80 31.69
CA ASP A 764 17.03 -141.33 32.22
C ASP A 764 16.89 -142.80 32.63
N THR A 765 15.74 -143.21 33.18
CA THR A 765 15.45 -144.61 33.49
C THR A 765 15.44 -145.47 32.23
N MET A 766 14.84 -144.98 31.13
CA MET A 766 14.84 -145.69 29.85
C MET A 766 16.24 -145.80 29.23
N LYS A 767 17.06 -144.73 29.31
CA LYS A 767 18.44 -144.74 28.81
C LYS A 767 19.35 -145.67 29.63
N LYS A 768 19.24 -145.69 30.96
CA LYS A 768 20.11 -146.47 31.86
C LYS A 768 19.69 -147.94 32.04
N LYS A 769 18.39 -148.26 32.03
CA LYS A 769 17.89 -149.61 32.34
C LYS A 769 17.65 -150.46 31.09
N TYR A 770 17.22 -149.84 29.97
CA TYR A 770 16.83 -150.58 28.77
C TYR A 770 17.75 -150.32 27.56
N ILE A 771 17.95 -149.07 27.11
CA ILE A 771 18.73 -148.77 25.88
C ILE A 771 20.20 -149.17 25.99
N SER A 772 20.79 -149.11 27.19
CA SER A 772 22.19 -149.49 27.42
C SER A 772 22.41 -151.01 27.56
N ASN A 773 21.34 -151.82 27.59
CA ASN A 773 21.45 -153.28 27.68
C ASN A 773 21.68 -153.92 26.29
N PRO A 774 22.77 -154.70 26.06
CA PRO A 774 23.08 -155.30 24.75
C PRO A 774 22.01 -156.22 24.17
N ASP A 775 21.08 -156.73 24.98
CA ASP A 775 19.99 -157.60 24.54
C ASP A 775 18.73 -156.83 24.10
N TYR A 776 18.68 -155.51 24.33
CA TYR A 776 17.58 -154.62 23.98
C TYR A 776 17.82 -153.93 22.61
N ASN A 777 17.83 -154.74 21.55
CA ASN A 777 17.94 -154.31 20.15
C ASN A 777 16.72 -154.82 19.36
N PHE A 778 16.20 -154.00 18.44
CA PHE A 778 15.19 -154.39 17.45
C PHE A 778 15.43 -155.79 16.87
N GLU A 779 16.63 -156.09 16.37
CA GLU A 779 16.90 -157.38 15.70
C GLU A 779 16.80 -158.59 16.64
N LYS A 780 17.31 -158.47 17.88
CA LYS A 780 17.27 -159.55 18.88
C LYS A 780 15.86 -159.77 19.41
N VAL A 781 15.14 -158.70 19.71
CA VAL A 781 13.76 -158.76 20.22
C VAL A 781 12.81 -159.27 19.13
N ASN A 782 12.98 -158.83 17.88
CA ASN A 782 12.14 -159.25 16.76
C ASN A 782 12.30 -160.75 16.42
N ARG A 783 13.50 -161.34 16.62
CA ARG A 783 13.70 -162.80 16.54
C ARG A 783 12.96 -163.56 17.64
N ALA A 784 12.90 -163.00 18.85
CA ALA A 784 12.25 -163.65 19.99
C ALA A 784 10.72 -163.51 19.94
N SER A 785 10.21 -162.39 19.43
CA SER A 785 8.79 -162.20 19.13
C SER A 785 8.64 -161.11 18.06
N SER A 786 7.97 -161.45 16.95
CA SER A 786 7.74 -160.50 15.87
C SER A 786 6.84 -159.33 16.28
N ALA A 787 6.07 -159.47 17.37
CA ALA A 787 5.23 -158.41 17.90
C ALA A 787 6.02 -157.39 18.73
N CYS A 788 7.04 -157.83 19.47
CA CYS A 788 7.77 -156.96 20.39
C CYS A 788 8.88 -156.15 19.71
N GLY A 789 9.42 -156.63 18.58
CA GLY A 789 10.44 -155.91 17.81
C GLY A 789 10.03 -154.49 17.42
N PRO A 790 8.94 -154.29 16.66
CA PRO A 790 8.49 -152.97 16.22
C PRO A 790 8.23 -151.99 17.36
N MET A 791 7.75 -152.47 18.50
CA MET A 791 7.48 -151.63 19.67
C MET A 791 8.77 -151.06 20.30
N VAL A 792 9.87 -151.82 20.28
CA VAL A 792 11.19 -151.33 20.73
C VAL A 792 11.76 -150.26 19.79
N LYS A 793 11.58 -150.41 18.47
CA LYS A 793 12.00 -149.39 17.47
C LYS A 793 11.27 -148.06 17.69
N TRP A 794 9.97 -148.14 18.00
CA TRP A 794 9.18 -146.98 18.39
C TRP A 794 9.68 -146.31 19.68
N ALA A 795 10.02 -147.10 20.71
CA ALA A 795 10.53 -146.56 21.97
C ALA A 795 11.82 -145.75 21.80
N ILE A 796 12.74 -146.21 20.94
CA ILE A 796 14.00 -145.52 20.65
C ILE A 796 13.75 -144.20 19.88
N ALA A 797 12.85 -144.21 18.90
CA ALA A 797 12.56 -143.04 18.08
C ALA A 797 11.92 -141.88 18.89
N GLN A 798 11.04 -142.19 19.84
CA GLN A 798 10.38 -141.18 20.68
C GLN A 798 11.37 -140.45 21.60
N ILE A 799 12.34 -141.16 22.16
CA ILE A 799 13.35 -140.57 23.06
C ILE A 799 14.27 -139.60 22.28
N ASN A 800 14.62 -139.91 21.03
CA ASN A 800 15.45 -139.03 20.19
C ASN A 800 14.72 -137.74 19.77
N TYR A 801 13.43 -137.82 19.45
CA TYR A 801 12.62 -136.65 19.10
C TYR A 801 12.51 -135.66 20.28
N ALA A 802 12.34 -136.18 21.49
CA ALA A 802 12.26 -135.38 22.70
C ALA A 802 13.60 -134.72 23.12
N ASP A 803 14.76 -135.17 22.60
CA ASP A 803 16.06 -134.52 22.81
C ASP A 803 16.25 -133.28 21.89
N ILE A 804 15.58 -133.24 20.74
CA ILE A 804 15.73 -132.14 19.76
C ILE A 804 14.76 -130.99 20.03
N LEU A 805 13.53 -131.29 20.47
CA LEU A 805 12.57 -130.25 20.87
C LEU A 805 13.14 -129.30 21.95
N LYS A 806 13.87 -129.82 22.94
CA LYS A 806 14.52 -129.03 24.00
C LYS A 806 15.62 -128.07 23.48
N LYS A 807 16.16 -128.29 22.27
CA LYS A 807 17.18 -127.41 21.67
C LYS A 807 16.60 -126.22 20.90
N VAL A 808 15.42 -126.35 20.30
CA VAL A 808 14.86 -125.35 19.37
C VAL A 808 13.95 -124.31 20.06
N GLU A 809 13.46 -124.61 21.26
CA GLU A 809 12.51 -123.77 22.01
C GLU A 809 13.00 -122.34 22.39
N PRO A 810 14.25 -122.12 22.87
CA PRO A 810 14.70 -120.77 23.26
C PRO A 810 14.85 -119.80 22.08
N LEU A 811 15.19 -120.28 20.88
CA LEU A 811 15.38 -119.44 19.69
C LEU A 811 14.06 -118.86 19.14
N ARG A 812 12.93 -119.52 19.40
CA ARG A 812 11.61 -119.12 18.91
C ARG A 812 10.99 -117.97 19.72
N ASN A 813 11.33 -117.85 21.00
CA ASN A 813 10.83 -116.78 21.88
C ASN A 813 11.55 -115.45 21.64
N GLU A 814 12.86 -115.47 21.35
CA GLU A 814 13.65 -114.27 21.09
C GLU A 814 13.19 -113.52 19.81
N LEU A 815 12.78 -114.25 18.77
CA LEU A 815 12.29 -113.67 17.52
C LEU A 815 11.00 -112.84 17.73
N LYS A 816 10.08 -113.33 18.57
CA LYS A 816 8.80 -112.66 18.84
C LYS A 816 8.95 -111.35 19.61
N THR A 817 9.92 -111.26 20.52
CA THR A 817 10.15 -110.03 21.30
C THR A 817 10.70 -108.90 20.44
N LEU A 818 11.53 -109.21 19.44
CA LEU A 818 12.14 -108.21 18.58
C LEU A 818 11.14 -107.63 17.57
N GLU A 819 10.20 -108.44 17.05
CA GLU A 819 9.16 -107.96 16.12
C GLU A 819 8.18 -106.95 16.77
N ALA A 820 7.87 -107.08 18.06
CA ALA A 820 6.97 -106.17 18.77
C ALA A 820 7.59 -104.81 19.11
N ALA A 821 8.91 -104.74 19.30
CA ALA A 821 9.61 -103.48 19.57
C ALA A 821 9.66 -102.58 18.33
N ALA A 822 9.88 -103.15 17.14
CA ALA A 822 10.01 -102.42 15.89
C ALA A 822 8.71 -101.73 15.42
N THR A 823 7.54 -102.26 15.78
CA THR A 823 6.24 -101.65 15.42
C THR A 823 5.94 -100.38 16.23
N THR A 824 6.30 -100.37 17.51
CA THR A 824 6.05 -99.24 18.41
C THR A 824 6.86 -97.99 17.99
N ASN A 825 8.13 -98.18 17.62
CA ASN A 825 9.00 -97.09 17.17
C ASN A 825 8.55 -96.45 15.84
N LYS A 826 7.81 -97.18 14.98
CA LYS A 826 7.25 -96.62 13.72
C LYS A 826 6.13 -95.60 13.98
N GLU A 827 5.33 -95.79 15.02
CA GLU A 827 4.20 -94.89 15.30
C GLU A 827 4.66 -93.54 15.88
N GLU A 828 5.70 -93.54 16.72
CA GLU A 828 6.27 -92.30 17.29
C GLU A 828 6.93 -91.40 16.23
N ALA A 829 7.63 -91.99 15.25
CA ALA A 829 8.23 -91.22 14.15
C ALA A 829 7.18 -90.44 13.33
N LYS A 830 6.01 -91.05 13.08
CA LYS A 830 4.93 -90.43 12.29
C LYS A 830 4.27 -89.24 13.00
N ASN A 831 4.11 -89.31 14.33
CA ASN A 831 3.53 -88.20 15.11
C ASN A 831 4.45 -86.97 15.16
N ASN A 832 5.77 -87.19 15.19
CA ASN A 832 6.75 -86.09 15.17
C ASN A 832 6.73 -85.33 13.84
N GLU A 833 6.58 -86.02 12.70
CA GLU A 833 6.50 -85.37 11.37
C GLU A 833 5.29 -84.42 11.24
N VAL A 834 4.11 -84.82 11.73
CA VAL A 834 2.90 -83.98 11.68
C VAL A 834 3.07 -82.69 12.50
N THR A 835 3.73 -82.79 13.65
CA THR A 835 3.96 -81.65 14.55
C THR A 835 4.95 -80.65 13.94
N ILE A 836 5.98 -81.12 13.24
CA ILE A 836 6.95 -80.28 12.53
C ILE A 836 6.25 -79.47 11.41
N ALA A 837 5.40 -80.11 10.62
CA ALA A 837 4.68 -79.43 9.53
C ALA A 837 3.76 -78.30 10.03
N ALA A 838 3.15 -78.44 11.22
CA ALA A 838 2.33 -77.41 11.83
C ALA A 838 3.16 -76.20 12.30
N LEU A 839 4.31 -76.44 12.91
CA LEU A 839 5.24 -75.39 13.37
C LEU A 839 5.89 -74.64 12.19
N GLU A 840 6.25 -75.32 11.11
CA GLU A 840 6.78 -74.67 9.91
C GLU A 840 5.76 -73.71 9.27
N LYS A 841 4.46 -74.08 9.30
CA LYS A 841 3.37 -73.24 8.79
C LYS A 841 3.11 -72.01 9.66
N SER A 842 3.22 -72.11 10.99
CA SER A 842 3.08 -70.94 11.88
C SER A 842 4.26 -69.97 11.73
N ILE A 843 5.49 -70.49 11.61
CA ILE A 843 6.70 -69.68 11.37
C ILE A 843 6.59 -68.91 10.05
N ALA A 844 6.08 -69.53 8.98
CA ALA A 844 5.88 -68.84 7.70
C ALA A 844 4.93 -67.64 7.83
N LYS A 845 3.82 -67.80 8.56
CA LYS A 845 2.87 -66.71 8.82
C LYS A 845 3.49 -65.59 9.67
N TYR A 846 4.23 -65.92 10.71
CA TYR A 846 4.91 -64.91 11.52
C TYR A 846 6.00 -64.16 10.77
N LYS A 847 6.69 -64.81 9.81
CA LYS A 847 7.65 -64.13 8.92
C LYS A 847 6.98 -63.08 8.03
N GLU A 848 5.80 -63.37 7.49
CA GLU A 848 5.02 -62.41 6.70
C GLU A 848 4.54 -61.22 7.55
N GLU A 849 3.96 -61.49 8.73
CA GLU A 849 3.51 -60.44 9.66
C GLU A 849 4.68 -59.55 10.12
N TYR A 850 5.83 -60.15 10.43
CA TYR A 850 7.05 -59.44 10.81
C TYR A 850 7.61 -58.58 9.67
N ALA A 851 7.58 -59.09 8.43
CA ALA A 851 8.02 -58.34 7.26
C ALA A 851 7.15 -57.09 6.99
N VAL A 852 5.82 -57.20 7.19
CA VAL A 852 4.91 -56.06 7.08
C VAL A 852 5.19 -55.01 8.17
N LEU A 853 5.34 -55.44 9.43
CA LEU A 853 5.63 -54.54 10.54
C LEU A 853 6.98 -53.82 10.38
N ILE A 854 8.02 -54.50 9.91
CA ILE A 854 9.31 -53.87 9.59
C ILE A 854 9.18 -52.91 8.42
N SER A 855 8.47 -53.27 7.35
CA SER A 855 8.30 -52.40 6.21
C SER A 855 7.61 -51.09 6.60
N GLN A 856 6.57 -51.17 7.44
CA GLN A 856 5.87 -50.01 7.99
C GLN A 856 6.77 -49.21 8.94
N ALA A 857 7.46 -49.87 9.88
CA ALA A 857 8.41 -49.20 10.78
C ALA A 857 9.54 -48.50 10.01
N GLN A 858 10.02 -49.09 8.92
CA GLN A 858 11.08 -48.52 8.09
C GLN A 858 10.59 -47.34 7.25
N ALA A 859 9.35 -47.37 6.75
CA ALA A 859 8.72 -46.23 6.10
C ALA A 859 8.49 -45.06 7.08
N ILE A 860 8.00 -45.36 8.30
CA ILE A 860 7.86 -44.34 9.35
C ILE A 860 9.23 -43.79 9.74
N LYS A 861 10.26 -44.63 9.85
CA LYS A 861 11.63 -44.20 10.17
C LYS A 861 12.25 -43.33 9.08
N SER A 862 12.03 -43.62 7.80
CA SER A 862 12.49 -42.76 6.70
C SER A 862 11.76 -41.41 6.72
N ASP A 863 10.44 -41.42 6.94
CA ASP A 863 9.65 -40.21 7.09
C ASP A 863 10.16 -39.37 8.27
N LEU A 864 10.39 -40.00 9.42
CA LEU A 864 10.87 -39.35 10.64
C LEU A 864 12.24 -38.72 10.40
N ALA A 865 13.17 -39.41 9.74
CA ALA A 865 14.47 -38.85 9.37
C ALA A 865 14.36 -37.63 8.43
N THR A 866 13.41 -37.64 7.48
CA THR A 866 13.19 -36.47 6.61
C THR A 866 12.57 -35.28 7.37
N VAL A 867 11.67 -35.55 8.32
CA VAL A 867 11.05 -34.51 9.16
C VAL A 867 12.08 -33.96 10.16
N GLU A 868 12.92 -34.79 10.78
CA GLU A 868 14.03 -34.36 11.64
C GLU A 868 15.02 -33.50 10.86
N ALA A 869 15.45 -33.92 9.68
CA ALA A 869 16.36 -33.14 8.85
C ALA A 869 15.76 -31.76 8.52
N LYS A 870 14.47 -31.70 8.18
CA LYS A 870 13.76 -30.43 7.96
C LYS A 870 13.73 -29.58 9.22
N VAL A 871 13.31 -30.14 10.37
CA VAL A 871 13.24 -29.41 11.64
C VAL A 871 14.62 -28.90 12.08
N TYR A 872 15.68 -29.70 11.94
CA TYR A 872 17.05 -29.28 12.23
C TYR A 872 17.52 -28.13 11.32
N ILE A 873 17.22 -28.20 10.02
CA ILE A 873 17.53 -27.12 9.09
C ILE A 873 16.79 -25.85 9.47
N TYR A 874 15.50 -25.94 9.80
CA TYR A 874 14.71 -24.78 10.22
C TYR A 874 15.22 -24.17 11.53
N ILE A 875 15.57 -24.98 12.54
CA ILE A 875 16.13 -24.52 13.82
C ILE A 875 17.50 -23.86 13.64
N TYR A 876 18.31 -24.29 12.67
CA TYR A 876 19.64 -23.70 12.43
C TYR A 876 19.57 -22.39 11.61
N ILE A 877 18.49 -22.17 10.87
CA ILE A 877 18.27 -20.98 10.04
C ILE A 877 17.58 -19.86 10.85
N THR A 878 16.72 -20.19 11.81
CA THR A 878 16.17 -19.26 12.81
C THR A 878 17.17 -18.97 13.92
#